data_AF-A0A094E2G8-F1
#
_entry.id   AF-A0A094E2G8-F1
#
_cell.length_a   1.000
_cell.length_b   1.000
_cell.length_c   1.000
_cell.angle_alpha   90.00
_cell.angle_beta   90.00
_cell.angle_gamma   90.00
#
_symmetry.space_group_name_H-M   'P 1'
#
loop_
_entity.id
_entity.type
_entity.pdbx_description
1 polymer ?
#
loop_
_entity_poly.entity_id
_entity_poly.type
_entity_poly.pdbx_seq_one_letter_code
_entity_poly.pdbx_strand_id
1 'polypeptide(L)'
;MSSPERKQWILNAFAMQSPSHLNPGLWKAPGDNGPRYTDLSAWIALAQKLEAAKFHAIFFADVLGGYDVYRGPANLTPTIPAGAQFPINDPLYSIPAMAAATKTLGFGVTSSTTYEAPYSLARKFSTVDHLTNGRVAWNIVTSYLDSAARNFPGNSQVQVPHDTRYAIAHEYLDVCYKLWEGSWRDDATDARYKLAGSYADPAGVRQIEHVGTHFKVPGPHICEPSPQRTPFLFQAGTSGAGRTFAAQHAEAVFLNGHAPHLVRPSVDSIRDQAESLGRPRDAIKIVAGLLVIVDETDEKAHAKYKAILSHGDREGALALFGGWSGIDLSTYSDDEDFRFVESKAVKSMVNHWSSTVPGLGDVPWTKSRISEFLLVGGNGVKVVGSATTVADELERWVAEADVDGFNLSYATNPGTFDDIIKYLLPELRRRGVFWEDYKVPGGTLRETYTGSEGQTRLPASHPGARFVWRSGEELPKYIKEQHEKTNGETNGNTSTKRKISETEGQGLDAENGVKRVDRQDSAQFFSQLLNKMPTASRHPKLTPEEANQYYDRLHIPQEQRIYDVSVLSPQDAFDNLASLQRQHLAWVPFENLLIHYSRSRQISLHPEDLFKKIVQTPGRGGYCMENNALFAMLLRTLGYKIRSCGARTHNGEAFGAWSHQVILVTIGDEVFVTDVGYGANNIVVPLSLQKAGEVVNAIHQESIRIIRTSLDGNEDPDPNQKVWAFQHRLNPDNTWRNCYCFTELEFWPEDFEVMNISTSQSPRRFFTHRAFCTKMILDESGKKIVGRLTLQTEIKRSVNGKSEVIKEFKSEDDRLAALKEFFDIEFSKSDAGSIIGTVAEIKAG
;
A
#
# COMPACT_ATOMS: atom_id res chain seq x y z
N MET A 1 21.15 49.54 -19.58
CA MET A 1 21.27 48.68 -18.38
C MET A 1 19.93 48.00 -18.22
N SER A 2 19.86 46.68 -18.43
CA SER A 2 18.64 45.93 -18.13
C SER A 2 18.37 46.07 -16.64
N SER A 3 17.15 46.47 -16.28
CA SER A 3 16.66 46.41 -14.90
C SER A 3 17.00 45.02 -14.32
N PRO A 4 17.46 44.90 -13.05
CA PRO A 4 17.69 43.59 -12.46
C PRO A 4 16.41 42.75 -12.56
N GLU A 5 16.54 41.51 -13.01
CA GLU A 5 15.42 40.59 -13.17
C GLU A 5 14.75 40.39 -11.80
N ARG A 6 13.44 40.64 -11.70
CA ARG A 6 12.71 40.51 -10.44
C ARG A 6 12.62 39.04 -10.04
N LYS A 7 12.79 38.78 -8.74
CA LYS A 7 12.64 37.45 -8.13
C LYS A 7 11.27 36.87 -8.47
N GLN A 8 11.25 35.70 -9.11
CA GLN A 8 10.01 34.95 -9.35
C GLN A 8 9.57 34.27 -8.04
N TRP A 9 8.29 34.38 -7.73
CA TRP A 9 7.74 33.87 -6.48
C TRP A 9 7.21 32.45 -6.61
N ILE A 10 7.50 31.64 -5.61
CA ILE A 10 6.94 30.30 -5.47
C ILE A 10 5.50 30.41 -4.99
N LEU A 11 4.55 29.79 -5.68
CA LEU A 11 3.15 29.71 -5.21
C LEU A 11 2.73 28.25 -5.07
N ASN A 12 2.44 27.85 -3.83
CA ASN A 12 1.88 26.53 -3.50
C ASN A 12 0.44 26.67 -3.02
N ALA A 13 -0.39 25.67 -3.33
CA ALA A 13 -1.71 25.53 -2.74
C ALA A 13 -1.62 24.66 -1.48
N PHE A 14 -1.87 25.25 -0.30
CA PHE A 14 -1.79 24.55 0.97
C PHE A 14 -3.11 23.84 1.30
N ALA A 15 -3.14 22.54 1.04
CA ALA A 15 -4.30 21.68 1.21
C ALA A 15 -4.09 20.60 2.29
N MET A 16 -5.16 19.89 2.61
CA MET A 16 -5.16 18.73 3.49
C MET A 16 -6.29 17.79 3.07
N GLN A 17 -6.09 16.47 3.12
CA GLN A 17 -7.15 15.51 2.79
C GLN A 17 -8.09 15.27 3.98
N SER A 18 -8.80 16.33 4.34
CA SER A 18 -9.74 16.42 5.45
C SER A 18 -10.88 17.38 5.08
N PRO A 19 -12.07 17.29 5.69
CA PRO A 19 -13.15 18.26 5.48
C PRO A 19 -12.74 19.71 5.71
N SER A 20 -11.87 19.98 6.68
CA SER A 20 -11.29 21.31 6.90
C SER A 20 -9.84 21.20 7.35
N HIS A 21 -9.05 22.21 6.98
CA HIS A 21 -7.61 22.27 7.27
C HIS A 21 -7.31 23.25 8.41
N LEU A 22 -7.25 24.56 8.13
CA LEU A 22 -6.98 25.60 9.13
C LEU A 22 -8.25 26.37 9.51
N ASN A 23 -9.40 25.90 9.05
CA ASN A 23 -10.63 26.67 8.93
C ASN A 23 -11.85 25.87 9.44
N PRO A 24 -11.92 25.59 10.76
CA PRO A 24 -12.91 24.68 11.33
C PRO A 24 -14.34 25.16 11.05
N GLY A 25 -15.18 24.26 10.58
CA GLY A 25 -16.57 24.51 10.22
C GLY A 25 -16.81 25.12 8.84
N LEU A 26 -15.78 25.65 8.14
CA LEU A 26 -16.00 26.31 6.85
C LEU A 26 -16.39 25.33 5.72
N TRP A 27 -16.33 24.02 5.93
CA TRP A 27 -16.95 23.03 5.04
C TRP A 27 -18.46 23.24 4.83
N LYS A 28 -19.12 23.99 5.72
CA LYS A 28 -20.52 24.42 5.61
C LYS A 28 -20.71 25.59 4.64
N ALA A 29 -19.64 26.28 4.25
CA ALA A 29 -19.73 27.43 3.36
C ALA A 29 -20.17 26.99 1.94
N PRO A 30 -21.05 27.74 1.26
CA PRO A 30 -21.51 27.40 -0.08
C PRO A 30 -20.35 27.23 -1.07
N GLY A 31 -20.36 26.12 -1.81
CA GLY A 31 -19.37 25.84 -2.86
C GLY A 31 -18.04 25.27 -2.36
N ASP A 32 -17.90 25.01 -1.06
CA ASP A 32 -16.74 24.32 -0.51
C ASP A 32 -16.78 22.80 -0.80
N ASN A 33 -15.65 22.25 -1.25
CA ASN A 33 -15.43 20.84 -1.53
C ASN A 33 -14.86 20.07 -0.34
N GLY A 34 -14.74 20.67 0.85
CA GLY A 34 -14.36 19.99 2.08
C GLY A 34 -15.11 18.67 2.29
N PRO A 35 -16.45 18.63 2.19
CA PRO A 35 -17.21 17.37 2.28
C PRO A 35 -16.86 16.32 1.22
N ARG A 36 -16.22 16.73 0.12
CA ARG A 36 -15.76 15.88 -1.00
C ARG A 36 -14.28 15.48 -0.87
N TYR A 37 -13.65 15.63 0.30
CA TYR A 37 -12.25 15.21 0.51
C TYR A 37 -12.00 13.70 0.21
N THR A 38 -13.03 12.86 0.26
CA THR A 38 -12.97 11.42 -0.11
C THR A 38 -13.13 11.15 -1.61
N ASP A 39 -13.53 12.15 -2.39
CA ASP A 39 -13.81 12.03 -3.81
C ASP A 39 -12.55 12.37 -4.62
N LEU A 40 -11.95 11.35 -5.23
CA LEU A 40 -10.74 11.50 -6.04
C LEU A 40 -10.92 12.48 -7.21
N SER A 41 -12.13 12.58 -7.77
CA SER A 41 -12.40 13.50 -8.89
C SER A 41 -12.28 14.97 -8.48
N ALA A 42 -12.59 15.31 -7.22
CA ALA A 42 -12.44 16.67 -6.70
C ALA A 42 -10.96 17.07 -6.59
N TRP A 43 -10.09 16.15 -6.16
CA TRP A 43 -8.64 16.37 -6.09
C TRP A 43 -8.00 16.48 -7.48
N ILE A 44 -8.41 15.63 -8.43
CA ILE A 44 -7.99 15.73 -9.83
C ILE A 44 -8.38 17.10 -10.42
N ALA A 45 -9.61 17.54 -10.21
CA ALA A 45 -10.09 18.83 -10.70
C ALA A 45 -9.30 20.02 -10.09
N LEU A 46 -8.96 19.94 -8.80
CA LEU A 46 -8.11 20.94 -8.15
C LEU A 46 -6.70 20.95 -8.76
N ALA A 47 -6.09 19.79 -8.97
CA ALA A 47 -4.76 19.68 -9.57
C ALA A 47 -4.71 20.25 -10.99
N GLN A 48 -5.69 19.92 -11.84
CA GLN A 48 -5.77 20.48 -13.19
C GLN A 48 -5.95 21.99 -13.18
N LYS A 49 -6.77 22.51 -12.27
CA LYS A 49 -6.99 23.96 -12.09
C LYS A 49 -5.70 24.69 -11.71
N LEU A 50 -5.00 24.18 -10.71
CA LEU A 50 -3.75 24.76 -10.23
C LEU A 50 -2.63 24.65 -11.26
N GLU A 51 -2.58 23.55 -12.02
CA GLU A 51 -1.63 23.40 -13.11
C GLU A 51 -1.88 24.40 -14.24
N ALA A 52 -3.15 24.60 -14.65
CA ALA A 52 -3.50 25.59 -15.66
C ALA A 52 -3.10 27.01 -15.21
N ALA A 53 -3.18 27.28 -13.92
CA ALA A 53 -2.76 28.52 -13.28
C ALA A 53 -1.25 28.62 -13.00
N LYS A 54 -0.48 27.58 -13.31
CA LYS A 54 0.99 27.50 -13.16
C LYS A 54 1.49 27.53 -11.72
N PHE A 55 0.70 27.04 -10.75
CA PHE A 55 1.18 26.84 -9.39
C PHE A 55 2.36 25.87 -9.36
N HIS A 56 3.28 26.04 -8.41
CA HIS A 56 4.45 25.18 -8.30
C HIS A 56 4.07 23.79 -7.77
N ALA A 57 3.24 23.75 -6.73
CA ALA A 57 2.79 22.50 -6.14
C ALA A 57 1.45 22.61 -5.41
N ILE A 58 0.78 21.48 -5.23
CA ILE A 58 -0.14 21.28 -4.11
C ILE A 58 0.69 20.78 -2.94
N PHE A 59 0.53 21.41 -1.79
CA PHE A 59 1.17 21.03 -0.55
C PHE A 59 0.13 20.44 0.41
N PHE A 60 0.21 19.14 0.67
CA PHE A 60 -0.67 18.41 1.57
C PHE A 60 -0.08 18.33 2.98
N ALA A 61 -0.70 19.04 3.92
CA ALA A 61 -0.53 18.77 5.35
C ALA A 61 -1.08 17.38 5.71
N ASP A 62 -0.56 16.81 6.79
CA ASP A 62 -1.06 15.57 7.38
C ASP A 62 -0.81 15.52 8.89
N VAL A 63 -1.68 14.81 9.61
CA VAL A 63 -1.52 14.47 11.03
C VAL A 63 -1.99 13.05 11.27
N LEU A 64 -1.31 12.35 12.18
CA LEU A 64 -1.59 10.94 12.49
C LEU A 64 -2.46 10.75 13.74
N GLY A 65 -3.11 11.81 14.21
CA GLY A 65 -3.94 11.80 15.41
C GLY A 65 -4.93 12.95 15.41
N GLY A 66 -6.06 12.77 16.10
CA GLY A 66 -7.06 13.82 16.24
C GLY A 66 -6.68 14.86 17.30
N TYR A 67 -7.27 16.05 17.19
CA TYR A 67 -7.09 17.14 18.13
C TYR A 67 -7.95 16.90 19.37
N ASP A 68 -7.36 16.39 20.45
CA ASP A 68 -8.10 15.82 21.58
C ASP A 68 -7.68 16.36 22.96
N VAL A 69 -7.14 17.59 22.96
CA VAL A 69 -6.68 18.30 24.17
C VAL A 69 -7.79 19.13 24.82
N TYR A 70 -8.68 19.73 24.01
CA TYR A 70 -9.67 20.69 24.49
C TYR A 70 -10.87 20.00 25.19
N ARG A 71 -11.22 20.51 26.37
CA ARG A 71 -12.20 19.93 27.30
C ARG A 71 -11.84 18.49 27.72
N GLY A 72 -10.61 18.34 28.20
CA GLY A 72 -10.06 17.08 28.71
C GLY A 72 -9.33 16.22 27.66
N PRO A 73 -8.47 15.29 28.12
CA PRO A 73 -7.68 14.46 27.23
C PRO A 73 -8.56 13.47 26.47
N ALA A 74 -8.14 13.09 25.27
CA ALA A 74 -8.85 12.15 24.40
C ALA A 74 -10.26 12.60 24.00
N ASN A 75 -10.56 13.91 24.09
CA ASN A 75 -11.86 14.44 23.74
C ASN A 75 -11.91 14.99 22.30
N LEU A 76 -12.49 14.19 21.39
CA LEU A 76 -12.73 14.60 19.99
C LEU A 76 -14.11 15.24 19.76
N THR A 77 -14.94 15.39 20.79
CA THR A 77 -16.29 15.98 20.70
C THR A 77 -16.32 17.35 20.02
N PRO A 78 -15.41 18.30 20.31
CA PRO A 78 -15.39 19.60 19.60
C PRO A 78 -14.79 19.50 18.18
N THR A 79 -13.94 18.50 17.93
CA THR A 79 -13.18 18.34 16.67
C THR A 79 -14.03 17.75 15.56
N ILE A 80 -14.83 16.72 15.87
CA ILE A 80 -15.60 15.95 14.87
C ILE A 80 -16.65 16.81 14.15
N PRO A 81 -17.56 17.54 14.83
CA PRO A 81 -18.60 18.33 14.17
C PRO A 81 -18.01 19.48 13.33
N ALA A 82 -16.87 20.02 13.77
CA ALA A 82 -16.17 21.09 13.08
C ALA A 82 -15.41 20.62 11.82
N GLY A 83 -15.22 19.31 11.63
CA GLY A 83 -14.37 18.79 10.56
C GLY A 83 -12.90 19.19 10.72
N ALA A 84 -12.46 19.49 11.94
CA ALA A 84 -11.18 20.13 12.23
C ALA A 84 -10.02 19.14 12.09
N GLN A 85 -9.47 19.01 10.88
CA GLN A 85 -8.45 18.02 10.53
C GLN A 85 -8.87 16.57 10.86
N PHE A 86 -10.18 16.33 10.89
CA PHE A 86 -10.77 15.04 11.23
C PHE A 86 -12.16 14.90 10.57
N PRO A 87 -12.49 13.74 9.99
CA PRO A 87 -11.59 12.64 9.61
C PRO A 87 -10.50 13.10 8.62
N ILE A 88 -9.42 12.32 8.52
CA ILE A 88 -8.28 12.60 7.64
C ILE A 88 -7.82 11.35 6.90
N ASN A 89 -7.52 11.50 5.61
CA ASN A 89 -6.98 10.44 4.75
C ASN A 89 -5.48 10.67 4.45
N ASP A 90 -4.74 9.59 4.21
CA ASP A 90 -3.35 9.67 3.76
C ASP A 90 -3.30 10.27 2.32
N PRO A 91 -2.69 11.46 2.14
CA PRO A 91 -2.66 12.14 0.86
C PRO A 91 -1.86 11.40 -0.22
N LEU A 92 -0.88 10.56 0.17
CA LEU A 92 0.06 9.94 -0.76
C LEU A 92 -0.65 9.04 -1.78
N TYR A 93 -1.74 8.39 -1.39
CA TYR A 93 -2.50 7.48 -2.26
C TYR A 93 -3.23 8.18 -3.41
N SER A 94 -3.54 9.46 -3.26
CA SER A 94 -4.21 10.24 -4.32
C SER A 94 -3.24 10.82 -5.35
N ILE A 95 -1.95 10.91 -5.01
CA ILE A 95 -0.94 11.59 -5.83
C ILE A 95 -0.82 10.96 -7.24
N PRO A 96 -0.73 9.62 -7.41
CA PRO A 96 -0.60 9.05 -8.76
C PRO A 96 -1.77 9.40 -9.69
N ALA A 97 -2.99 9.53 -9.16
CA ALA A 97 -4.15 9.88 -9.96
C ALA A 97 -4.16 11.37 -10.36
N MET A 98 -3.81 12.27 -9.44
CA MET A 98 -3.64 13.70 -9.78
C MET A 98 -2.47 13.90 -10.76
N ALA A 99 -1.39 13.14 -10.58
CA ALA A 99 -0.23 13.18 -11.45
C ALA A 99 -0.55 12.68 -12.86
N ALA A 100 -1.37 11.64 -13.01
CA ALA A 100 -1.84 11.17 -14.32
C ALA A 100 -2.69 12.22 -15.07
N ALA A 101 -3.32 13.14 -14.34
CA ALA A 101 -4.15 14.22 -14.89
C ALA A 101 -3.40 15.54 -15.10
N THR A 102 -2.11 15.60 -14.78
CA THR A 102 -1.27 16.81 -14.83
C THR A 102 0.11 16.50 -15.44
N LYS A 103 0.87 17.51 -15.84
CA LYS A 103 2.18 17.34 -16.51
C LYS A 103 3.39 17.83 -15.71
N THR A 104 3.26 18.94 -15.01
CA THR A 104 4.39 19.66 -14.35
C THR A 104 4.10 19.98 -12.88
N LEU A 105 2.84 20.15 -12.49
CA LEU A 105 2.47 20.50 -11.11
C LEU A 105 3.07 19.50 -10.10
N GLY A 106 3.69 20.02 -9.04
CA GLY A 106 4.27 19.26 -7.95
C GLY A 106 3.29 18.82 -6.86
N PHE A 107 3.67 17.82 -6.08
CA PHE A 107 2.89 17.31 -4.96
C PHE A 107 3.76 17.15 -3.70
N GLY A 108 3.67 18.12 -2.78
CA GLY A 108 4.28 18.04 -1.46
C GLY A 108 3.42 17.23 -0.51
N VAL A 109 3.96 16.14 0.04
CA VAL A 109 3.23 15.24 0.94
C VAL A 109 3.91 15.22 2.31
N THR A 110 3.14 15.54 3.34
CA THR A 110 3.60 15.43 4.73
C THR A 110 3.66 13.97 5.14
N SER A 111 4.80 13.56 5.73
CA SER A 111 4.94 12.24 6.34
C SER A 111 5.92 12.29 7.51
N SER A 112 5.59 11.55 8.57
CA SER A 112 6.31 11.60 9.85
C SER A 112 7.45 10.61 9.94
N THR A 113 8.60 11.04 10.46
CA THR A 113 9.74 10.17 10.78
C THR A 113 9.58 9.38 12.08
N THR A 114 8.49 9.60 12.83
CA THR A 114 8.36 9.10 14.21
C THR A 114 7.73 7.72 14.33
N TYR A 115 6.86 7.33 13.39
CA TYR A 115 6.03 6.13 13.54
C TYR A 115 6.22 5.08 12.44
N GLU A 116 6.55 5.48 11.21
CA GLU A 116 6.81 4.55 10.10
C GLU A 116 8.30 4.29 9.94
N ALA A 117 8.71 3.05 9.68
CA ALA A 117 10.10 2.70 9.46
C ALA A 117 10.67 3.30 8.14
N PRO A 118 11.94 3.75 8.12
CA PRO A 118 12.54 4.45 6.96
C PRO A 118 12.58 3.62 5.68
N TYR A 119 12.70 2.30 5.78
CA TYR A 119 12.72 1.40 4.62
C TYR A 119 11.38 1.38 3.89
N SER A 120 10.26 1.37 4.63
CA SER A 120 8.91 1.42 4.05
C SER A 120 8.62 2.78 3.40
N LEU A 121 9.00 3.86 4.08
CA LEU A 121 8.87 5.22 3.56
C LEU A 121 9.69 5.41 2.28
N ALA A 122 10.95 4.94 2.27
CA ALA A 122 11.83 5.04 1.11
C ALA A 122 11.20 4.38 -0.13
N ARG A 123 10.57 3.22 0.03
CA ARG A 123 9.82 2.56 -1.06
C ARG A 123 8.64 3.41 -1.51
N LYS A 124 7.78 3.86 -0.59
CA LYS A 124 6.58 4.66 -0.90
C LYS A 124 6.92 5.88 -1.77
N PHE A 125 7.92 6.66 -1.35
CA PHE A 125 8.32 7.84 -2.11
C PHE A 125 9.02 7.50 -3.42
N SER A 126 9.83 6.43 -3.50
CA SER A 126 10.42 6.00 -4.78
C SER A 126 9.32 5.61 -5.78
N THR A 127 8.31 4.87 -5.33
CA THR A 127 7.16 4.48 -6.16
C THR A 127 6.43 5.71 -6.68
N VAL A 128 6.09 6.66 -5.81
CA VAL A 128 5.35 7.86 -6.23
C VAL A 128 6.23 8.78 -7.08
N ASP A 129 7.53 8.85 -6.82
CA ASP A 129 8.47 9.61 -7.66
C ASP A 129 8.51 9.05 -9.09
N HIS A 130 8.56 7.72 -9.25
CA HIS A 130 8.40 7.07 -10.56
C HIS A 130 7.04 7.38 -11.21
N LEU A 131 5.93 7.18 -10.49
CA LEU A 131 4.58 7.35 -11.04
C LEU A 131 4.24 8.81 -11.38
N THR A 132 4.90 9.76 -10.73
CA THR A 132 4.72 11.19 -10.98
C THR A 132 5.71 11.75 -12.00
N ASN A 133 6.66 10.95 -12.47
CA ASN A 133 7.81 11.38 -13.25
C ASN A 133 8.64 12.48 -12.54
N GLY A 134 8.94 12.24 -11.27
CA GLY A 134 9.78 13.13 -10.48
C GLY A 134 9.07 14.37 -9.91
N ARG A 135 7.76 14.32 -9.66
CA ARG A 135 6.99 15.49 -9.21
C ARG A 135 6.51 15.42 -7.75
N VAL A 136 7.00 14.46 -6.97
CA VAL A 136 6.69 14.34 -5.55
C VAL A 136 7.72 15.05 -4.67
N ALA A 137 7.25 15.65 -3.59
CA ALA A 137 8.05 16.17 -2.51
C ALA A 137 7.63 15.54 -1.18
N TRP A 138 8.57 15.41 -0.27
CA TRP A 138 8.33 14.99 1.11
C TRP A 138 8.45 16.18 2.05
N ASN A 139 7.38 16.52 2.76
CA ASN A 139 7.44 17.37 3.94
C ASN A 139 7.75 16.56 5.18
N ILE A 140 8.98 16.74 5.66
CA ILE A 140 9.53 16.01 6.80
C ILE A 140 8.98 16.61 8.08
N VAL A 141 8.23 15.82 8.83
CA VAL A 141 7.71 16.19 10.16
C VAL A 141 8.07 15.13 11.20
N THR A 142 8.09 15.54 12.46
CA THR A 142 8.34 14.64 13.61
C THR A 142 7.07 14.32 14.39
N SER A 143 5.89 14.74 13.90
CA SER A 143 4.63 14.75 14.65
C SER A 143 4.70 15.53 15.98
N TYR A 144 3.55 15.82 16.58
CA TYR A 144 3.46 16.53 17.87
C TYR A 144 2.17 16.27 18.66
N LEU A 145 1.23 15.49 18.12
CA LEU A 145 -0.01 15.16 18.81
C LEU A 145 0.18 13.88 19.63
N ASP A 146 -0.12 13.94 20.92
CA ASP A 146 -0.07 12.76 21.80
C ASP A 146 -1.08 11.68 21.36
N SER A 147 -2.17 12.10 20.73
CA SER A 147 -3.16 11.18 20.14
C SER A 147 -2.56 10.26 19.08
N ALA A 148 -1.59 10.73 18.30
CA ALA A 148 -0.84 9.87 17.40
C ALA A 148 -0.01 8.86 18.22
N ALA A 149 0.78 9.33 19.19
CA ALA A 149 1.64 8.46 19.99
C ALA A 149 0.90 7.30 20.69
N ARG A 150 -0.35 7.54 21.14
CA ARG A 150 -1.20 6.51 21.75
C ARG A 150 -1.62 5.39 20.78
N ASN A 151 -1.71 5.67 19.48
CA ASN A 151 -2.29 4.79 18.48
C ASN A 151 -1.27 3.97 17.65
N PHE A 152 0.04 4.23 17.77
CA PHE A 152 1.07 3.44 17.07
C PHE A 152 1.71 2.40 18.01
N PRO A 153 1.28 1.12 17.94
CA PRO A 153 1.84 0.06 18.76
C PRO A 153 3.32 -0.19 18.40
N GLY A 154 4.16 -0.45 19.42
CA GLY A 154 5.61 -0.60 19.27
C GLY A 154 6.44 0.64 19.65
N ASN A 155 5.79 1.79 19.84
CA ASN A 155 6.37 2.99 20.44
C ASN A 155 5.97 3.14 21.92
N SER A 156 6.57 4.09 22.64
CA SER A 156 6.39 4.31 24.10
C SER A 156 4.97 4.63 24.57
N GLN A 157 3.96 4.62 23.69
CA GLN A 157 2.57 5.11 23.90
C GLN A 157 2.48 6.55 24.48
N VAL A 158 3.63 7.21 24.53
CA VAL A 158 3.89 8.56 25.01
C VAL A 158 4.74 9.21 23.94
N GLN A 159 4.50 10.49 23.70
CA GLN A 159 5.27 11.26 22.74
C GLN A 159 6.76 11.27 23.09
N VAL A 160 7.58 10.95 22.10
CA VAL A 160 9.04 11.06 22.21
C VAL A 160 9.40 12.54 22.43
N PRO A 161 10.32 12.86 23.36
CA PRO A 161 10.72 14.24 23.63
C PRO A 161 11.15 15.00 22.37
N HIS A 162 10.83 16.30 22.32
CA HIS A 162 10.96 17.13 21.13
C HIS A 162 12.34 17.00 20.43
N ASP A 163 13.44 17.20 21.16
CA ASP A 163 14.80 17.17 20.58
C ASP A 163 15.23 15.75 20.18
N THR A 164 14.81 14.74 20.94
CA THR A 164 15.04 13.33 20.60
C THR A 164 14.38 12.96 19.27
N ARG A 165 13.20 13.52 18.95
CA ARG A 165 12.57 13.28 17.65
C ARG A 165 13.39 13.83 16.48
N TYR A 166 14.07 14.96 16.66
CA TYR A 166 14.97 15.50 15.64
C TYR A 166 16.26 14.67 15.51
N ALA A 167 16.79 14.13 16.60
CA ALA A 167 17.91 13.18 16.55
C ALA A 167 17.53 11.91 15.76
N ILE A 168 16.34 11.34 16.03
CA ILE A 168 15.79 10.23 15.25
C ILE A 168 15.62 10.62 13.78
N ALA A 169 15.05 11.79 13.50
CA ALA A 169 14.86 12.27 12.13
C ALA A 169 16.17 12.43 11.36
N HIS A 170 17.26 12.88 12.00
CA HIS A 170 18.58 12.96 11.37
C HIS A 170 19.07 11.59 10.89
N GLU A 171 19.01 10.58 11.74
CA GLU A 171 19.41 9.22 11.38
C GLU A 171 18.45 8.61 10.34
N TYR A 172 17.15 8.92 10.44
CA TYR A 172 16.13 8.51 9.49
C TYR A 172 16.48 8.96 8.06
N LEU A 173 16.82 10.23 7.89
CA LEU A 173 17.20 10.79 6.59
C LEU A 173 18.50 10.17 6.08
N ASP A 174 19.47 9.88 6.95
CA ASP A 174 20.68 9.15 6.57
C ASP A 174 20.39 7.74 6.04
N VAL A 175 19.42 7.01 6.62
CA VAL A 175 18.96 5.74 6.06
C VAL A 175 18.33 5.96 4.68
N CYS A 176 17.40 6.91 4.55
CA CYS A 176 16.70 7.18 3.30
C CYS A 176 17.67 7.61 2.18
N TYR A 177 18.63 8.50 2.45
CA TYR A 177 19.63 8.91 1.46
C TYR A 177 20.51 7.74 1.01
N LYS A 178 20.94 6.87 1.94
CA LYS A 178 21.69 5.67 1.57
C LYS A 178 20.88 4.76 0.65
N LEU A 179 19.57 4.59 0.92
CA LEU A 179 18.68 3.78 0.08
C LEU A 179 18.49 4.41 -1.31
N TRP A 180 18.07 5.68 -1.37
CA TRP A 180 17.75 6.38 -2.61
C TRP A 180 18.99 6.65 -3.47
N GLU A 181 20.04 7.23 -2.89
CA GLU A 181 21.21 7.68 -3.65
C GLU A 181 22.29 6.60 -3.79
N GLY A 182 22.42 5.73 -2.80
CA GLY A 182 23.60 4.87 -2.67
C GLY A 182 23.39 3.39 -2.93
N SER A 183 22.16 2.88 -2.88
CA SER A 183 21.95 1.44 -3.02
C SER A 183 22.02 0.95 -4.46
N TRP A 184 21.69 1.81 -5.44
CA TRP A 184 21.75 1.52 -6.87
C TRP A 184 22.71 2.49 -7.57
N ARG A 185 23.59 1.97 -8.43
CA ARG A 185 24.45 2.77 -9.29
C ARG A 185 23.63 3.44 -10.39
N ASP A 186 24.01 4.64 -10.83
CA ASP A 186 23.24 5.41 -11.84
C ASP A 186 22.93 4.64 -13.13
N ASP A 187 23.82 3.74 -13.56
CA ASP A 187 23.66 2.97 -14.79
C ASP A 187 23.12 1.56 -14.55
N ALA A 188 22.68 1.21 -13.34
CA ALA A 188 22.33 -0.17 -12.99
C ALA A 188 21.15 -0.75 -13.78
N THR A 189 20.26 0.09 -14.34
CA THR A 189 19.09 -0.35 -15.12
C THR A 189 19.16 0.03 -16.61
N ASP A 190 20.36 0.37 -17.12
CA ASP A 190 20.56 0.72 -18.53
C ASP A 190 20.05 -0.36 -19.49
N ALA A 191 19.55 0.08 -20.66
CA ALA A 191 19.02 -0.81 -21.70
C ALA A 191 20.03 -1.88 -22.18
N ARG A 192 21.33 -1.64 -22.02
CA ARG A 192 22.40 -2.58 -22.38
C ARG A 192 22.30 -3.91 -21.63
N TYR A 193 21.79 -3.91 -20.39
CA TYR A 193 21.63 -5.16 -19.63
C TYR A 193 20.48 -6.00 -20.20
N LYS A 194 19.40 -5.36 -20.66
CA LYS A 194 18.28 -6.05 -21.32
C LYS A 194 18.75 -6.78 -22.58
N LEU A 195 19.61 -6.14 -23.37
CA LEU A 195 20.25 -6.77 -24.54
C LEU A 195 21.13 -7.97 -24.16
N ALA A 196 21.72 -7.95 -22.95
CA ALA A 196 22.50 -9.04 -22.39
C ALA A 196 21.66 -10.09 -21.63
N GLY A 197 20.32 -10.02 -21.69
CA GLY A 197 19.43 -10.97 -21.03
C GLY A 197 19.22 -10.74 -19.52
N SER A 198 19.69 -9.62 -18.97
CA SER A 198 19.45 -9.22 -17.57
C SER A 198 18.57 -7.97 -17.48
N TYR A 199 17.77 -7.81 -16.43
CA TYR A 199 17.01 -6.57 -16.25
C TYR A 199 17.92 -5.40 -15.81
N ALA A 200 18.89 -5.70 -14.96
CA ALA A 200 19.79 -4.75 -14.32
C ALA A 200 21.19 -5.36 -14.12
N ASP A 201 22.19 -4.53 -13.83
CA ASP A 201 23.50 -4.98 -13.40
C ASP A 201 23.44 -5.49 -11.95
N PRO A 202 23.65 -6.78 -11.67
CA PRO A 202 23.74 -7.25 -10.29
C PRO A 202 24.92 -6.60 -9.54
N ALA A 203 26.00 -6.21 -10.24
CA ALA A 203 27.11 -5.47 -9.66
C ALA A 203 26.77 -4.00 -9.39
N GLY A 204 25.68 -3.49 -9.95
CA GLY A 204 25.18 -2.13 -9.78
C GLY A 204 24.23 -1.96 -8.59
N VAL A 205 24.05 -2.99 -7.75
CA VAL A 205 23.16 -2.96 -6.58
C VAL A 205 23.94 -3.36 -5.33
N ARG A 206 23.85 -2.55 -4.26
CA ARG A 206 24.55 -2.80 -3.00
C ARG A 206 23.66 -2.63 -1.76
N GLN A 207 24.00 -3.39 -0.74
CA GLN A 207 23.52 -3.18 0.62
C GLN A 207 23.99 -1.80 1.11
N ILE A 208 23.18 -1.15 1.94
CA ILE A 208 23.53 0.13 2.57
C ILE A 208 24.20 -0.05 3.94
N GLU A 209 24.08 -1.26 4.52
CA GLU A 209 24.68 -1.69 5.78
C GLU A 209 24.60 -0.65 6.91
N HIS A 210 23.45 0.03 7.01
CA HIS A 210 23.28 1.07 8.01
C HIS A 210 23.14 0.44 9.40
N VAL A 211 24.01 0.86 10.32
CA VAL A 211 23.93 0.57 11.76
C VAL A 211 24.12 1.89 12.49
N GLY A 212 23.02 2.44 13.01
CA GLY A 212 23.01 3.67 13.79
C GLY A 212 22.47 3.46 15.19
N THR A 213 22.13 4.56 15.87
CA THR A 213 21.59 4.55 17.24
C THR A 213 20.13 4.09 17.25
N HIS A 214 19.37 4.47 16.23
CA HIS A 214 17.92 4.26 16.14
C HIS A 214 17.53 3.18 15.14
N PHE A 215 18.32 2.97 14.08
CA PHE A 215 17.99 2.08 12.96
C PHE A 215 19.13 1.13 12.61
N LYS A 216 18.75 -0.10 12.25
CA LYS A 216 19.63 -1.10 11.64
C LYS A 216 18.99 -1.61 10.36
N VAL A 217 19.51 -1.17 9.21
CA VAL A 217 18.92 -1.44 7.90
C VAL A 217 20.02 -1.94 6.96
N PRO A 218 20.04 -3.25 6.64
CA PRO A 218 21.01 -3.80 5.70
C PRO A 218 20.84 -3.25 4.27
N GLY A 219 19.61 -3.22 3.75
CA GLY A 219 19.31 -2.96 2.34
C GLY A 219 19.14 -4.25 1.53
N PRO A 220 19.37 -4.23 0.20
CA PRO A 220 19.48 -3.02 -0.62
C PRO A 220 18.13 -2.28 -0.66
N HIS A 221 18.08 -1.12 -1.30
CA HIS A 221 16.81 -0.53 -1.69
C HIS A 221 16.12 -1.41 -2.73
N ILE A 222 14.82 -1.58 -2.62
CA ILE A 222 14.04 -2.48 -3.49
C ILE A 222 13.38 -1.78 -4.68
N CYS A 223 13.58 -0.47 -4.82
CA CYS A 223 13.20 0.28 -6.01
C CYS A 223 14.44 0.69 -6.78
N GLU A 224 14.39 0.59 -8.11
CA GLU A 224 15.40 1.18 -8.98
C GLU A 224 15.39 2.73 -8.88
N PRO A 225 16.47 3.40 -9.29
CA PRO A 225 16.56 4.86 -9.31
C PRO A 225 15.35 5.55 -9.95
N SER A 226 14.63 6.36 -9.19
CA SER A 226 13.55 7.21 -9.70
C SER A 226 14.10 8.54 -10.26
N PRO A 227 13.30 9.32 -11.04
CA PRO A 227 13.80 10.53 -11.72
C PRO A 227 14.50 11.53 -10.79
N GLN A 228 13.98 11.74 -9.57
CA GLN A 228 14.62 12.60 -8.58
C GLN A 228 15.54 11.83 -7.61
N ARG A 229 15.40 10.50 -7.55
CA ARG A 229 15.84 9.59 -6.49
C ARG A 229 15.34 9.99 -5.11
N THR A 230 15.95 10.98 -4.50
CA THR A 230 15.43 11.62 -3.29
C THR A 230 14.30 12.58 -3.69
N PRO A 231 13.07 12.41 -3.18
CA PRO A 231 11.98 13.34 -3.45
C PRO A 231 12.37 14.75 -3.01
N PHE A 232 11.76 15.79 -3.58
CA PHE A 232 12.10 17.16 -3.18
C PHE A 232 11.77 17.39 -1.70
N LEU A 233 12.72 17.94 -0.93
CA LEU A 233 12.62 17.96 0.53
C LEU A 233 12.06 19.27 1.07
N PHE A 234 10.85 19.18 1.61
CA PHE A 234 10.22 20.21 2.40
C PHE A 234 10.45 20.00 3.90
N GLN A 235 10.44 21.09 4.66
CA GLN A 235 10.47 21.06 6.12
C GLN A 235 9.70 22.27 6.70
N ALA A 236 9.12 22.15 7.89
CA ALA A 236 8.31 23.21 8.51
C ALA A 236 8.63 23.51 10.00
N GLY A 237 9.74 23.00 10.53
CA GLY A 237 10.12 23.13 11.93
C GLY A 237 10.83 24.44 12.23
N THR A 238 10.23 25.28 13.07
CA THR A 238 10.74 26.62 13.41
C THR A 238 11.49 26.69 14.75
N SER A 239 11.55 25.61 15.52
CA SER A 239 12.32 25.51 16.77
C SER A 239 13.83 25.55 16.52
N GLY A 240 14.66 25.72 17.56
CA GLY A 240 16.12 25.71 17.40
C GLY A 240 16.62 24.46 16.67
N ALA A 241 16.25 23.27 17.17
CA ALA A 241 16.54 22.00 16.51
C ALA A 241 15.90 21.89 15.11
N GLY A 242 14.67 22.39 14.96
CA GLY A 242 13.96 22.44 13.67
C GLY A 242 14.69 23.25 12.61
N ARG A 243 15.21 24.43 12.96
CA ARG A 243 15.97 25.29 12.05
C ARG A 243 17.30 24.67 11.66
N THR A 244 18.01 24.04 12.58
CA THR A 244 19.25 23.30 12.27
C THR A 244 18.99 22.12 11.36
N PHE A 245 17.94 21.35 11.63
CA PHE A 245 17.52 20.25 10.77
C PHE A 245 17.15 20.75 9.36
N ALA A 246 16.39 21.84 9.27
CA ALA A 246 16.01 22.47 8.01
C ALA A 246 17.23 22.97 7.22
N ALA A 247 18.14 23.69 7.88
CA ALA A 247 19.38 24.18 7.29
C ALA A 247 20.23 23.04 6.69
N GLN A 248 20.20 21.86 7.30
CA GLN A 248 20.95 20.71 6.83
C GLN A 248 20.25 19.96 5.68
N HIS A 249 18.94 19.72 5.76
CA HIS A 249 18.24 18.77 4.88
C HIS A 249 17.21 19.38 3.92
N ALA A 250 16.65 20.56 4.23
CA ALA A 250 15.54 21.09 3.44
C ALA A 250 16.04 21.71 2.13
N GLU A 251 15.30 21.51 1.04
CA GLU A 251 15.43 22.26 -0.22
C GLU A 251 14.44 23.44 -0.26
N ALA A 252 13.34 23.31 0.47
CA ALA A 252 12.48 24.43 0.81
C ALA A 252 11.91 24.32 2.23
N VAL A 253 11.75 25.46 2.89
CA VAL A 253 11.25 25.56 4.27
C VAL A 253 9.97 26.35 4.30
N PHE A 254 8.94 25.79 4.93
CA PHE A 254 7.72 26.51 5.24
C PHE A 254 7.84 27.23 6.57
N LEU A 255 7.69 28.55 6.51
CA LEU A 255 7.65 29.39 7.70
C LEU A 255 6.26 29.96 7.89
N ASN A 256 5.66 29.65 9.03
CA ASN A 256 4.51 30.39 9.54
C ASN A 256 5.02 31.49 10.47
N GLY A 257 4.54 32.71 10.26
CA GLY A 257 4.78 33.83 11.15
C GLY A 257 3.68 34.87 11.02
N HIS A 258 3.64 35.82 11.95
CA HIS A 258 2.53 36.78 12.08
C HIS A 258 2.80 38.13 11.40
N ALA A 259 4.05 38.43 11.08
CA ALA A 259 4.46 39.63 10.36
C ALA A 259 5.84 39.40 9.71
N PRO A 260 6.18 40.09 8.61
CA PRO A 260 7.42 39.84 7.88
C PRO A 260 8.68 40.10 8.71
N HIS A 261 8.73 41.20 9.46
CA HIS A 261 9.86 41.51 10.35
C HIS A 261 10.07 40.48 11.48
N LEU A 262 9.04 39.73 11.87
CA LEU A 262 9.16 38.62 12.85
C LEU A 262 9.67 37.33 12.21
N VAL A 263 9.46 37.16 10.91
CA VAL A 263 9.94 35.99 10.15
C VAL A 263 11.41 36.16 9.74
N ARG A 264 11.84 37.39 9.43
CA ARG A 264 13.19 37.71 8.98
C ARG A 264 14.32 37.06 9.81
N PRO A 265 14.33 37.10 11.16
CA PRO A 265 15.40 36.47 11.94
C PRO A 265 15.48 34.95 11.75
N SER A 266 14.34 34.28 11.52
CA SER A 266 14.34 32.83 11.24
C SER A 266 14.89 32.54 9.85
N VAL A 267 14.58 33.38 8.86
CA VAL A 267 15.12 33.29 7.50
C VAL A 267 16.64 33.44 7.50
N ASP A 268 17.14 34.50 8.13
CA ASP A 268 18.58 34.74 8.26
C ASP A 268 19.25 33.55 8.97
N SER A 269 18.69 33.13 10.12
CA SER A 269 19.23 31.99 10.86
C SER A 269 19.30 30.70 10.05
N ILE A 270 18.31 30.39 9.20
CA ILE A 270 18.31 29.17 8.40
C ILE A 270 19.39 29.26 7.31
N ARG A 271 19.47 30.41 6.62
CA ARG A 271 20.46 30.62 5.54
C ARG A 271 21.89 30.68 6.08
N ASP A 272 22.11 31.34 7.21
CA ASP A 272 23.41 31.39 7.90
C ASP A 272 23.87 30.00 8.34
N GLN A 273 22.96 29.20 8.90
CA GLN A 273 23.27 27.82 9.28
C GLN A 273 23.56 26.94 8.06
N ALA A 274 22.79 27.09 6.97
CA ALA A 274 23.04 26.37 5.73
C ALA A 274 24.45 26.67 5.19
N GLU A 275 24.84 27.94 5.17
CA GLU A 275 26.18 28.39 4.78
C GLU A 275 27.28 27.80 5.68
N SER A 276 27.06 27.80 7.00
CA SER A 276 27.99 27.16 7.95
C SER A 276 28.15 25.65 7.75
N LEU A 277 27.13 24.99 7.16
CA LEU A 277 27.13 23.57 6.81
C LEU A 277 27.64 23.30 5.39
N GLY A 278 28.15 24.32 4.69
CA GLY A 278 28.70 24.18 3.34
C GLY A 278 27.66 24.18 2.21
N ARG A 279 26.42 24.60 2.50
CA ARG A 279 25.35 24.80 1.51
C ARG A 279 25.24 26.29 1.16
N PRO A 280 25.12 26.69 -0.12
CA PRO A 280 24.96 28.09 -0.44
C PRO A 280 23.63 28.64 0.11
N ARG A 281 23.58 29.94 0.41
CA ARG A 281 22.44 30.59 1.08
C ARG A 281 21.11 30.45 0.31
N ASP A 282 21.18 30.31 -1.01
CA ASP A 282 20.05 30.15 -1.92
C ASP A 282 19.65 28.69 -2.20
N ALA A 283 20.35 27.73 -1.58
CA ALA A 283 20.05 26.29 -1.64
C ALA A 283 18.72 25.92 -0.96
N ILE A 284 18.15 26.84 -0.17
CA ILE A 284 16.91 26.63 0.58
C ILE A 284 15.93 27.72 0.19
N LYS A 285 14.81 27.33 -0.43
CA LYS A 285 13.71 28.24 -0.74
C LYS A 285 12.85 28.44 0.49
N ILE A 286 12.67 29.67 0.93
CA ILE A 286 11.83 30.02 2.07
C ILE A 286 10.43 30.37 1.58
N VAL A 287 9.43 29.63 2.01
CA VAL A 287 8.05 29.82 1.55
C VAL A 287 7.16 30.17 2.75
N ALA A 288 6.58 31.37 2.76
CA ALA A 288 5.75 31.85 3.87
C ALA A 288 4.31 31.34 3.79
N GLY A 289 3.72 30.93 4.91
CA GLY A 289 2.31 30.52 4.97
C GLY A 289 1.36 31.71 5.19
N LEU A 290 0.38 31.91 4.29
CA LEU A 290 -0.65 32.95 4.41
C LEU A 290 -2.02 32.44 3.94
N LEU A 291 -3.08 33.10 4.40
CA LEU A 291 -4.38 33.06 3.75
C LEU A 291 -4.58 34.35 2.96
N VAL A 292 -5.00 34.22 1.70
CA VAL A 292 -5.39 35.35 0.85
C VAL A 292 -6.89 35.28 0.59
N ILE A 293 -7.61 36.37 0.87
CA ILE A 293 -8.99 36.57 0.43
C ILE A 293 -8.99 37.78 -0.51
N VAL A 294 -9.14 37.51 -1.80
CA VAL A 294 -9.06 38.52 -2.85
C VAL A 294 -10.38 38.67 -3.60
N ASP A 295 -10.67 39.89 -4.04
CA ASP A 295 -11.78 40.21 -4.93
C ASP A 295 -11.46 41.46 -5.78
N GLU A 296 -12.42 41.93 -6.57
CA GLU A 296 -12.25 43.10 -7.44
C GLU A 296 -11.90 44.40 -6.68
N THR A 297 -12.43 44.56 -5.46
CA THR A 297 -12.17 45.72 -4.60
C THR A 297 -11.93 45.30 -3.16
N ASP A 298 -11.31 46.17 -2.37
CA ASP A 298 -11.06 45.91 -0.95
C ASP A 298 -12.38 45.68 -0.18
N GLU A 299 -13.42 46.46 -0.48
CA GLU A 299 -14.73 46.33 0.17
C GLU A 299 -15.36 44.96 -0.11
N LYS A 300 -15.28 44.47 -1.35
CA LYS A 300 -15.79 43.15 -1.73
C LYS A 300 -15.01 42.03 -1.04
N ALA A 301 -13.69 42.13 -0.98
CA ALA A 301 -12.85 41.16 -0.29
C ALA A 301 -13.17 41.10 1.22
N HIS A 302 -13.35 42.26 1.87
CA HIS A 302 -13.74 42.31 3.28
C HIS A 302 -15.17 41.82 3.53
N ALA A 303 -16.12 42.10 2.62
CA ALA A 303 -17.47 41.56 2.70
C ALA A 303 -17.44 40.03 2.57
N LYS A 304 -16.66 39.49 1.64
CA LYS A 304 -16.43 38.04 1.47
C LYS A 304 -15.82 37.42 2.72
N TYR A 305 -14.78 38.02 3.29
CA TYR A 305 -14.18 37.56 4.54
C TYR A 305 -15.21 37.46 5.67
N LYS A 306 -16.04 38.51 5.87
CA LYS A 306 -17.10 38.50 6.89
C LYS A 306 -18.16 37.42 6.63
N ALA A 307 -18.56 37.21 5.38
CA ALA A 307 -19.52 36.17 5.01
C ALA A 307 -18.97 34.78 5.33
N ILE A 308 -17.71 34.52 4.96
CA ILE A 308 -17.02 33.25 5.24
C ILE A 308 -16.90 33.03 6.76
N LEU A 309 -16.46 34.05 7.50
CA LEU A 309 -16.29 33.99 8.96
C LEU A 309 -17.57 33.53 9.69
N SER A 310 -18.75 33.87 9.16
CA SER A 310 -20.05 33.50 9.75
C SER A 310 -20.33 31.98 9.76
N HIS A 311 -19.62 31.20 8.96
CA HIS A 311 -19.76 29.74 8.92
C HIS A 311 -18.83 28.99 9.91
N GLY A 312 -17.85 29.68 10.49
CA GLY A 312 -16.83 29.06 11.34
C GLY A 312 -17.37 28.37 12.59
N ASP A 313 -16.63 27.38 13.08
CA ASP A 313 -16.93 26.67 14.32
C ASP A 313 -15.95 27.04 15.44
N ARG A 314 -16.45 27.71 16.49
CA ARG A 314 -15.61 28.20 17.60
C ARG A 314 -15.07 27.08 18.47
N GLU A 315 -15.83 26.01 18.69
CA GLU A 315 -15.37 24.87 19.51
C GLU A 315 -14.28 24.10 18.77
N GLY A 316 -14.44 23.91 17.45
CA GLY A 316 -13.40 23.36 16.59
C GLY A 316 -12.13 24.21 16.56
N ALA A 317 -12.26 25.54 16.55
CA ALA A 317 -11.11 26.45 16.64
C ALA A 317 -10.34 26.31 17.96
N LEU A 318 -11.05 26.16 19.07
CA LEU A 318 -10.43 25.90 20.38
C LEU A 318 -9.80 24.50 20.45
N ALA A 319 -10.38 23.51 19.78
CA ALA A 319 -9.76 22.18 19.65
C ALA A 319 -8.44 22.21 18.86
N LEU A 320 -8.40 22.94 17.72
CA LEU A 320 -7.16 23.16 16.96
C LEU A 320 -6.10 23.85 17.81
N PHE A 321 -6.50 24.92 18.53
CA PHE A 321 -5.61 25.61 19.46
C PHE A 321 -5.03 24.66 20.52
N GLY A 322 -5.89 23.83 21.11
CA GLY A 322 -5.48 22.83 22.10
C GLY A 322 -4.42 21.88 21.57
N GLY A 323 -4.59 21.35 20.35
CA GLY A 323 -3.58 20.46 19.75
C GLY A 323 -2.27 21.17 19.39
N TRP A 324 -2.31 22.42 18.90
CA TRP A 324 -1.09 23.16 18.54
C TRP A 324 -0.28 23.61 19.76
N SER A 325 -0.97 23.99 20.85
CA SER A 325 -0.35 24.55 22.05
C SER A 325 -0.10 23.51 23.15
N GLY A 326 -0.81 22.38 23.11
CA GLY A 326 -0.90 21.42 24.21
C GLY A 326 -1.73 21.92 25.40
N ILE A 327 -2.50 23.00 25.25
CA ILE A 327 -3.18 23.68 26.35
C ILE A 327 -4.69 23.68 26.18
N ASP A 328 -5.39 23.18 27.19
CA ASP A 328 -6.84 23.16 27.26
C ASP A 328 -7.39 24.51 27.74
N LEU A 329 -7.84 25.35 26.80
CA LEU A 329 -8.44 26.64 27.11
C LEU A 329 -9.74 26.55 27.91
N SER A 330 -10.38 25.38 28.00
CA SER A 330 -11.61 25.22 28.81
C SER A 330 -11.34 25.37 30.32
N THR A 331 -10.09 25.21 30.75
CA THR A 331 -9.66 25.36 32.14
C THR A 331 -9.55 26.81 32.60
N TYR A 332 -9.60 27.77 31.66
CA TYR A 332 -9.52 29.22 31.89
C TYR A 332 -10.92 29.84 31.85
N SER A 333 -11.09 30.98 32.52
CA SER A 333 -12.37 31.71 32.49
C SER A 333 -12.61 32.37 31.13
N ASP A 334 -13.87 32.58 30.75
CA ASP A 334 -14.21 33.12 29.43
C ASP A 334 -13.79 34.58 29.25
N ASP A 335 -13.74 35.35 30.34
CA ASP A 335 -13.34 36.76 30.37
C ASP A 335 -11.84 36.97 30.60
N GLU A 336 -11.07 35.90 30.77
CA GLU A 336 -9.63 35.98 31.01
C GLU A 336 -8.89 36.54 29.81
N ASP A 337 -7.99 37.49 30.07
CA ASP A 337 -7.13 38.04 29.03
C ASP A 337 -5.86 37.22 28.88
N PHE A 338 -5.80 36.44 27.80
CA PHE A 338 -4.71 35.52 27.52
C PHE A 338 -3.36 36.19 27.20
N ARG A 339 -3.31 37.53 27.17
CA ARG A 339 -2.05 38.30 27.20
C ARG A 339 -1.32 38.20 28.54
N PHE A 340 -2.04 37.87 29.63
CA PHE A 340 -1.52 37.93 30.99
C PHE A 340 -1.53 36.60 31.75
N VAL A 341 -1.98 35.51 31.13
CA VAL A 341 -2.00 34.17 31.74
C VAL A 341 -0.59 33.66 32.10
N GLU A 342 -0.53 32.74 33.06
CA GLU A 342 0.74 32.15 33.54
C GLU A 342 1.45 31.31 32.46
N SER A 343 0.69 30.69 31.55
CA SER A 343 1.26 29.88 30.48
C SER A 343 2.08 30.74 29.51
N LYS A 344 3.41 30.59 29.58
CA LYS A 344 4.35 31.29 28.71
C LYS A 344 4.09 31.04 27.22
N ALA A 345 3.66 29.83 26.84
CA ALA A 345 3.38 29.47 25.46
C ALA A 345 2.16 30.22 24.89
N VAL A 346 1.05 30.22 25.64
CA VAL A 346 -0.18 30.92 25.25
C VAL A 346 0.07 32.42 25.23
N LYS A 347 0.69 32.94 26.29
CA LYS A 347 1.04 34.36 26.42
C LYS A 347 1.91 34.84 25.26
N SER A 348 2.92 34.06 24.86
CA SER A 348 3.77 34.40 23.71
C SER A 348 2.97 34.45 22.41
N MET A 349 2.16 33.42 22.13
CA MET A 349 1.35 33.34 20.92
C MET A 349 0.35 34.49 20.81
N VAL A 350 -0.39 34.76 21.89
CA VAL A 350 -1.42 35.79 21.94
C VAL A 350 -0.82 37.20 21.88
N ASN A 351 0.33 37.44 22.53
CA ASN A 351 0.99 38.75 22.45
C ASN A 351 1.53 39.03 21.04
N HIS A 352 1.99 38.02 20.31
CA HIS A 352 2.31 38.21 18.89
C HIS A 352 1.06 38.64 18.11
N TRP A 353 -0.07 37.93 18.24
CA TRP A 353 -1.31 38.35 17.57
C TRP A 353 -1.77 39.74 17.98
N SER A 354 -1.71 40.08 19.26
CA SER A 354 -2.10 41.40 19.76
C SER A 354 -1.26 42.53 19.16
N SER A 355 0.01 42.29 18.86
CA SER A 355 0.91 43.29 18.28
C SER A 355 0.82 43.37 16.75
N THR A 356 0.37 42.31 16.08
CA THR A 356 0.36 42.23 14.61
C THR A 356 -1.03 42.36 13.98
N VAL A 357 -2.11 42.05 14.71
CA VAL A 357 -3.48 42.14 14.19
C VAL A 357 -3.97 43.59 14.25
N PRO A 358 -4.26 44.23 13.10
CA PRO A 358 -4.67 45.62 13.07
C PRO A 358 -6.01 45.85 13.79
N GLY A 359 -6.16 47.02 14.43
CA GLY A 359 -7.43 47.47 14.99
C GLY A 359 -7.82 46.88 16.35
N LEU A 360 -6.95 46.08 16.99
CA LEU A 360 -7.22 45.50 18.30
C LEU A 360 -6.58 46.24 19.49
N GLY A 361 -5.53 47.04 19.30
CA GLY A 361 -4.96 47.91 20.36
C GLY A 361 -4.85 47.23 21.73
N ASP A 362 -5.47 47.83 22.76
CA ASP A 362 -5.51 47.32 24.13
C ASP A 362 -6.68 46.36 24.43
N VAL A 363 -7.48 46.00 23.42
CA VAL A 363 -8.66 45.13 23.60
C VAL A 363 -8.22 43.75 24.15
N PRO A 364 -8.87 43.23 25.21
CA PRO A 364 -8.49 41.95 25.82
C PRO A 364 -8.53 40.77 24.85
N TRP A 365 -7.55 39.88 24.87
CA TRP A 365 -7.63 38.65 24.08
C TRP A 365 -8.31 37.56 24.89
N THR A 366 -9.64 37.53 24.86
CA THR A 366 -10.45 36.50 25.54
C THR A 366 -10.56 35.22 24.72
N LYS A 367 -11.08 34.14 25.34
CA LYS A 367 -11.33 32.85 24.66
C LYS A 367 -12.18 33.02 23.40
N SER A 368 -13.22 33.86 23.48
CA SER A 368 -14.07 34.20 22.34
C SER A 368 -13.27 34.83 21.19
N ARG A 369 -12.42 35.81 21.49
CA ARG A 369 -11.59 36.49 20.48
C ARG A 369 -10.53 35.58 19.86
N ILE A 370 -9.90 34.72 20.66
CA ILE A 370 -9.00 33.68 20.15
C ILE A 370 -9.75 32.76 19.20
N SER A 371 -10.91 32.23 19.61
CA SER A 371 -11.69 31.34 18.75
C SER A 371 -12.10 32.00 17.44
N GLU A 372 -12.53 33.28 17.48
CA GLU A 372 -12.92 34.07 16.31
C GLU A 372 -11.75 34.30 15.34
N PHE A 373 -10.56 34.64 15.85
CA PHE A 373 -9.35 34.83 15.04
C PHE A 373 -8.93 33.55 14.29
N LEU A 374 -9.21 32.38 14.87
CA LEU A 374 -8.83 31.08 14.35
C LEU A 374 -9.85 30.46 13.39
N LEU A 375 -11.06 31.01 13.28
CA LEU A 375 -12.12 30.46 12.41
C LEU A 375 -11.71 30.41 10.93
N VAL A 376 -10.90 31.36 10.48
CA VAL A 376 -10.53 31.55 9.07
C VAL A 376 -9.01 31.69 9.00
N GLY A 377 -8.31 30.73 8.36
CA GLY A 377 -6.85 30.78 8.18
C GLY A 377 -6.02 30.41 9.41
N GLY A 378 -6.63 29.84 10.44
CA GLY A 378 -5.94 29.33 11.64
C GLY A 378 -5.10 30.39 12.35
N ASN A 379 -3.93 30.00 12.84
CA ASN A 379 -3.00 30.90 13.52
C ASN A 379 -2.18 31.80 12.57
N GLY A 380 -2.33 31.63 11.25
CA GLY A 380 -1.56 32.32 10.23
C GLY A 380 -2.04 33.74 9.93
N VAL A 381 -1.28 34.42 9.06
CA VAL A 381 -1.60 35.76 8.55
C VAL A 381 -2.71 35.69 7.53
N LYS A 382 -3.60 36.68 7.57
CA LYS A 382 -4.69 36.87 6.60
C LYS A 382 -4.44 38.17 5.84
N VAL A 383 -4.42 38.09 4.52
CA VAL A 383 -4.36 39.27 3.64
C VAL A 383 -5.70 39.35 2.91
N VAL A 384 -6.45 40.42 3.17
CA VAL A 384 -7.81 40.61 2.66
C VAL A 384 -7.86 41.93 1.91
N GLY A 385 -8.15 41.90 0.60
CA GLY A 385 -8.18 43.12 -0.19
C GLY A 385 -8.37 42.90 -1.68
N SER A 386 -8.25 43.99 -2.45
CA SER A 386 -8.18 43.96 -3.90
C SER A 386 -6.89 43.26 -4.38
N ALA A 387 -6.83 42.92 -5.67
CA ALA A 387 -5.62 42.34 -6.26
C ALA A 387 -4.36 43.19 -6.01
N THR A 388 -4.48 44.51 -6.10
CA THR A 388 -3.38 45.46 -5.83
C THR A 388 -2.96 45.42 -4.37
N THR A 389 -3.92 45.54 -3.44
CA THR A 389 -3.65 45.51 -1.99
C THR A 389 -2.96 44.22 -1.57
N VAL A 390 -3.45 43.08 -2.07
CA VAL A 390 -2.85 41.78 -1.77
C VAL A 390 -1.45 41.69 -2.37
N ALA A 391 -1.26 42.07 -3.64
CA ALA A 391 0.06 42.03 -4.28
C ALA A 391 1.08 42.95 -3.59
N ASP A 392 0.66 44.14 -3.13
CA ASP A 392 1.51 45.07 -2.36
C ASP A 392 1.99 44.45 -1.05
N GLU A 393 1.08 43.81 -0.31
CA GLU A 393 1.44 43.12 0.94
C GLU A 393 2.37 41.93 0.65
N LEU A 394 2.12 41.13 -0.39
CA LEU A 394 3.03 40.04 -0.77
C LEU A 394 4.42 40.58 -1.20
N GLU A 395 4.50 41.69 -1.94
CA GLU A 395 5.79 42.34 -2.26
C GLU A 395 6.52 42.78 -0.98
N ARG A 396 5.78 43.31 0.00
CA ARG A 396 6.33 43.68 1.31
C ARG A 396 6.86 42.47 2.07
N TRP A 397 6.16 41.34 2.06
CA TRP A 397 6.66 40.09 2.65
C TRP A 397 7.98 39.63 2.03
N VAL A 398 8.07 39.66 0.69
CA VAL A 398 9.32 39.32 0.00
C VAL A 398 10.44 40.29 0.35
N ALA A 399 10.16 41.59 0.37
CA ALA A 399 11.17 42.62 0.63
C ALA A 399 11.68 42.63 2.09
N GLU A 400 10.77 42.56 3.07
CA GLU A 400 11.12 42.66 4.49
C GLU A 400 11.60 41.33 5.08
N ALA A 401 10.95 40.21 4.74
CA ALA A 401 11.26 38.90 5.30
C ALA A 401 12.26 38.09 4.47
N ASP A 402 12.56 38.50 3.24
CA ASP A 402 13.43 37.78 2.29
C ASP A 402 12.94 36.36 1.97
N VAL A 403 11.62 36.22 1.83
CA VAL A 403 11.00 34.95 1.43
C VAL A 403 11.07 34.76 -0.10
N ASP A 404 11.03 33.52 -0.54
CA ASP A 404 11.05 33.10 -1.95
C ASP A 404 9.64 32.90 -2.53
N GLY A 405 8.61 32.89 -1.69
CA GLY A 405 7.22 32.78 -2.12
C GLY A 405 6.27 32.42 -0.99
N PHE A 406 5.13 31.84 -1.36
CA PHE A 406 3.97 31.68 -0.50
C PHE A 406 3.31 30.29 -0.60
N ASN A 407 3.01 29.71 0.56
CA ASN A 407 2.19 28.52 0.73
C ASN A 407 0.78 28.98 1.13
N LEU A 408 -0.11 29.06 0.13
CA LEU A 408 -1.40 29.73 0.25
C LEU A 408 -2.44 28.76 0.80
N SER A 409 -2.84 28.96 2.04
CA SER A 409 -3.97 28.27 2.66
C SER A 409 -5.29 28.75 2.06
N TYR A 410 -6.33 27.95 2.24
CA TYR A 410 -7.67 28.26 1.75
C TYR A 410 -8.64 28.53 2.91
N ALA A 411 -9.63 29.38 2.65
CA ALA A 411 -10.82 29.45 3.49
C ALA A 411 -11.92 28.53 2.94
N THR A 412 -12.04 28.47 1.61
CA THR A 412 -12.84 27.48 0.89
C THR A 412 -12.06 26.87 -0.27
N ASN A 413 -12.23 25.58 -0.50
CA ASN A 413 -11.61 24.84 -1.59
C ASN A 413 -12.70 24.43 -2.60
N PRO A 414 -12.64 24.78 -3.89
CA PRO A 414 -11.57 25.51 -4.56
C PRO A 414 -11.75 27.03 -4.54
N GLY A 415 -12.82 27.57 -3.93
CA GLY A 415 -13.21 28.97 -4.08
C GLY A 415 -12.10 29.99 -3.80
N THR A 416 -11.28 29.78 -2.76
CA THR A 416 -10.14 30.66 -2.47
C THR A 416 -9.10 30.65 -3.61
N PHE A 417 -8.82 29.47 -4.18
CA PHE A 417 -7.90 29.35 -5.31
C PHE A 417 -8.49 29.92 -6.59
N ASP A 418 -9.81 29.78 -6.82
CA ASP A 418 -10.50 30.42 -7.94
C ASP A 418 -10.34 31.93 -7.93
N ASP A 419 -10.51 32.56 -6.76
CA ASP A 419 -10.33 34.00 -6.60
C ASP A 419 -8.87 34.43 -6.81
N ILE A 420 -7.91 33.68 -6.28
CA ILE A 420 -6.48 33.95 -6.52
C ILE A 420 -6.16 33.88 -8.01
N ILE A 421 -6.64 32.86 -8.71
CA ILE A 421 -6.41 32.69 -10.15
C ILE A 421 -7.05 33.83 -10.95
N LYS A 422 -8.29 34.18 -10.60
CA LYS A 422 -9.05 35.19 -11.33
C LYS A 422 -8.52 36.61 -11.12
N TYR A 423 -8.22 36.97 -9.87
CA TYR A 423 -7.95 38.36 -9.51
C TYR A 423 -6.47 38.64 -9.24
N LEU A 424 -5.77 37.76 -8.51
CA LEU A 424 -4.41 38.04 -8.05
C LEU A 424 -3.35 37.68 -9.10
N LEU A 425 -3.44 36.50 -9.73
CA LEU A 425 -2.41 36.06 -10.68
C LEU A 425 -2.16 37.03 -11.85
N PRO A 426 -3.19 37.64 -12.48
CA PRO A 426 -2.96 38.65 -13.52
C PRO A 426 -2.13 39.83 -13.02
N GLU A 427 -2.35 40.26 -11.78
CA GLU A 427 -1.60 41.36 -11.16
C GLU A 427 -0.15 40.96 -10.86
N LEU A 428 0.09 39.75 -10.34
CA LEU A 428 1.45 39.25 -10.10
C LEU A 428 2.27 39.12 -11.39
N ARG A 429 1.64 38.67 -12.47
CA ARG A 429 2.25 38.59 -13.81
C ARG A 429 2.54 39.96 -14.38
N ARG A 430 1.60 40.91 -14.25
CA ARG A 430 1.81 42.32 -14.64
C ARG A 430 3.00 42.95 -13.91
N ARG A 431 3.22 42.59 -12.64
CA ARG A 431 4.37 43.03 -11.83
C ARG A 431 5.67 42.28 -12.14
N GLY A 432 5.63 41.25 -12.98
CA GLY A 432 6.78 40.44 -13.37
C GLY A 432 7.36 39.60 -12.23
N VAL A 433 6.57 39.28 -11.20
CA VAL A 433 7.00 38.49 -10.04
C VAL A 433 6.47 37.06 -10.07
N PHE A 434 5.63 36.72 -11.04
CA PHE A 434 5.17 35.37 -11.29
C PHE A 434 5.17 35.08 -12.79
N TRP A 435 5.43 33.82 -13.14
CA TRP A 435 5.60 33.40 -14.52
C TRP A 435 4.27 33.27 -15.27
N GLU A 436 4.37 33.28 -16.60
CA GLU A 436 3.27 32.91 -17.50
C GLU A 436 3.19 31.40 -17.75
N ASP A 437 4.34 30.72 -17.76
CA ASP A 437 4.43 29.27 -17.89
C ASP A 437 5.62 28.69 -17.10
N TYR A 438 5.61 27.38 -16.89
CA TYR A 438 6.71 26.67 -16.26
C TYR A 438 8.00 26.85 -17.05
N LYS A 439 9.10 27.13 -16.33
CA LYS A 439 10.43 27.24 -16.95
C LYS A 439 10.92 25.93 -17.56
N VAL A 440 10.55 24.80 -16.95
CA VAL A 440 10.86 23.44 -17.43
C VAL A 440 9.56 22.64 -17.55
N PRO A 441 8.80 22.78 -18.64
CA PRO A 441 7.53 22.06 -18.82
C PRO A 441 7.73 20.54 -18.79
N GLY A 442 6.95 19.84 -17.96
CA GLY A 442 7.09 18.40 -17.76
C GLY A 442 8.33 17.98 -16.95
N GLY A 443 9.08 18.95 -16.42
CA GLY A 443 10.23 18.70 -15.56
C GLY A 443 9.85 18.15 -14.19
N THR A 444 10.87 17.72 -13.47
CA THR A 444 10.77 17.30 -12.08
C THR A 444 10.40 18.48 -11.16
N LEU A 445 9.98 18.18 -9.94
CA LEU A 445 9.65 19.21 -8.96
C LEU A 445 10.86 20.05 -8.59
N ARG A 446 12.05 19.43 -8.48
CA ARG A 446 13.31 20.14 -8.24
C ARG A 446 13.64 21.13 -9.37
N GLU A 447 13.45 20.75 -10.63
CA GLU A 447 13.60 21.66 -11.78
C GLU A 447 12.55 22.78 -11.77
N THR A 448 11.32 22.49 -11.33
CA THR A 448 10.27 23.50 -11.18
C THR A 448 10.64 24.56 -10.13
N TYR A 449 11.20 24.14 -8.99
CA TYR A 449 11.60 25.05 -7.90
C TYR A 449 12.89 25.82 -8.18
N THR A 450 13.81 25.23 -8.93
CA THR A 450 15.09 25.87 -9.31
C THR A 450 14.98 26.67 -10.60
N GLY A 451 13.97 26.38 -11.43
CA GLY A 451 13.82 26.91 -12.77
C GLY A 451 14.94 26.48 -13.72
N SER A 452 15.65 25.39 -13.42
CA SER A 452 16.88 24.98 -14.09
C SER A 452 16.77 23.54 -14.62
N GLU A 453 16.75 23.38 -15.94
CA GLU A 453 16.71 22.07 -16.61
C GLU A 453 17.95 21.22 -16.26
N GLY A 454 17.74 19.92 -16.04
CA GLY A 454 18.78 18.96 -15.66
C GLY A 454 19.07 18.91 -14.15
N GLN A 455 18.52 19.83 -13.34
CA GLN A 455 18.65 19.78 -11.87
C GLN A 455 17.63 18.83 -11.24
N THR A 456 17.63 17.57 -11.69
CA THR A 456 16.69 16.55 -11.20
C THR A 456 17.13 15.92 -9.88
N ARG A 457 18.41 15.99 -9.53
CA ARG A 457 19.01 15.33 -8.35
C ARG A 457 19.42 16.33 -7.28
N LEU A 458 19.67 15.82 -6.06
CA LEU A 458 20.22 16.64 -4.97
C LEU A 458 21.50 17.36 -5.40
N PRO A 459 21.67 18.65 -5.07
CA PRO A 459 22.89 19.37 -5.39
C PRO A 459 24.09 18.80 -4.59
N ALA A 460 25.30 18.98 -5.12
CA ALA A 460 26.53 18.42 -4.51
C ALA A 460 26.77 18.89 -3.07
N SER A 461 26.28 20.09 -2.71
CA SER A 461 26.36 20.63 -1.35
C SER A 461 25.37 19.98 -0.37
N HIS A 462 24.37 19.24 -0.85
CA HIS A 462 23.39 18.59 0.00
C HIS A 462 23.98 17.35 0.68
N PRO A 463 23.73 17.10 1.98
CA PRO A 463 24.33 15.97 2.70
C PRO A 463 23.98 14.61 2.08
N GLY A 464 22.80 14.45 1.49
CA GLY A 464 22.40 13.23 0.78
C GLY A 464 23.28 12.91 -0.44
N ALA A 465 23.88 13.92 -1.08
CA ALA A 465 24.69 13.73 -2.29
C ALA A 465 25.99 12.94 -2.03
N ARG A 466 26.46 12.86 -0.77
CA ARG A 466 27.63 12.07 -0.38
C ARG A 466 27.43 10.56 -0.56
N PHE A 467 26.19 10.11 -0.67
CA PHE A 467 25.86 8.70 -0.79
C PHE A 467 25.68 8.24 -2.23
N VAL A 468 25.65 9.17 -3.20
CA VAL A 468 25.44 8.87 -4.62
C VAL A 468 26.47 7.85 -5.08
N TRP A 469 26.01 6.80 -5.76
CA TRP A 469 26.87 5.85 -6.45
C TRP A 469 26.82 6.10 -7.95
N ARG A 470 27.89 6.70 -8.48
CA ARG A 470 27.96 7.12 -9.90
C ARG A 470 28.43 5.98 -10.80
N SER A 471 28.07 6.05 -12.08
CA SER A 471 28.63 5.13 -13.09
C SER A 471 30.17 5.27 -13.14
N GLY A 472 30.87 4.14 -13.20
CA GLY A 472 32.34 4.08 -13.21
C GLY A 472 33.02 4.05 -11.85
N GLU A 473 32.29 4.25 -10.74
CA GLU A 473 32.85 4.12 -9.39
C GLU A 473 33.05 2.65 -8.99
N GLU A 474 34.07 2.39 -8.15
CA GLU A 474 34.46 1.04 -7.77
C GLU A 474 33.35 0.23 -7.08
N LEU A 475 33.33 -1.07 -7.39
CA LEU A 475 32.47 -2.04 -6.72
C LEU A 475 32.88 -2.23 -5.23
N PRO A 476 31.91 -2.37 -4.30
CA PRO A 476 32.18 -2.82 -2.95
C PRO A 476 32.98 -4.14 -2.92
N LYS A 477 33.89 -4.30 -1.95
CA LYS A 477 34.77 -5.49 -1.86
C LYS A 477 34.01 -6.80 -1.89
N TYR A 478 32.90 -6.91 -1.15
CA TYR A 478 32.10 -8.14 -1.12
C TYR A 478 31.43 -8.45 -2.48
N ILE A 479 31.12 -7.43 -3.28
CA ILE A 479 30.60 -7.61 -4.66
C ILE A 479 31.73 -8.05 -5.58
N LYS A 480 32.94 -7.47 -5.46
CA LYS A 480 34.14 -7.92 -6.21
C LYS A 480 34.44 -9.39 -5.92
N GLU A 481 34.45 -9.80 -4.64
CA GLU A 481 34.70 -11.17 -4.21
C GLU A 481 33.63 -12.16 -4.68
N GLN A 482 32.35 -11.75 -4.74
CA GLN A 482 31.27 -12.57 -5.31
C GLN A 482 31.41 -12.71 -6.83
N HIS A 483 31.74 -11.63 -7.55
CA HIS A 483 31.98 -11.68 -8.99
C HIS A 483 33.18 -12.55 -9.37
N GLU A 484 34.28 -12.48 -8.60
CA GLU A 484 35.46 -13.32 -8.81
C GLU A 484 35.18 -14.81 -8.58
N LYS A 485 34.35 -15.15 -7.59
CA LYS A 485 33.92 -16.54 -7.35
C LYS A 485 33.03 -17.08 -8.47
N THR A 486 32.12 -16.24 -9.00
CA THR A 486 31.17 -16.66 -10.05
C THR A 486 31.84 -16.77 -11.43
N ASN A 487 32.84 -15.93 -11.71
CA ASN A 487 33.63 -15.99 -12.95
C ASN A 487 34.81 -16.98 -12.90
N GLY A 488 35.22 -17.42 -11.71
CA GLY A 488 36.25 -18.45 -11.53
C GLY A 488 35.75 -19.87 -11.83
N GLU A 489 34.44 -20.13 -11.74
CA GLU A 489 33.86 -21.46 -11.96
C GLU A 489 33.58 -21.79 -13.44
N THR A 490 33.63 -20.82 -14.36
CA THR A 490 33.44 -21.04 -15.80
C THR A 490 34.71 -21.43 -16.57
N ASN A 491 35.88 -21.46 -15.91
CA ASN A 491 37.15 -21.89 -16.52
C ASN A 491 37.85 -22.96 -15.64
N GLY A 492 37.41 -24.22 -15.71
CA GLY A 492 38.18 -25.31 -15.12
C GLY A 492 37.43 -26.61 -14.88
N ASN A 493 37.29 -27.43 -15.92
CA ASN A 493 36.87 -28.81 -15.80
C ASN A 493 38.08 -29.70 -15.42
N THR A 494 38.13 -30.27 -14.21
CA THR A 494 38.63 -31.63 -13.94
C THR A 494 38.47 -32.05 -12.46
N SER A 495 37.97 -33.28 -12.27
CA SER A 495 38.06 -34.22 -11.12
C SER A 495 38.73 -33.74 -9.81
N THR A 496 38.25 -34.02 -8.59
CA THR A 496 38.24 -35.37 -7.97
C THR A 496 37.62 -35.32 -6.55
N LYS A 497 36.85 -36.36 -6.23
CA LYS A 497 36.48 -36.99 -4.93
C LYS A 497 36.61 -36.23 -3.59
N ARG A 498 35.50 -36.28 -2.85
CA ARG A 498 35.35 -36.13 -1.39
C ARG A 498 36.44 -36.86 -0.58
N LYS A 499 36.91 -36.24 0.49
CA LYS A 499 37.26 -36.93 1.74
C LYS A 499 36.96 -36.06 2.95
N ILE A 500 36.17 -36.61 3.86
CA ILE A 500 35.94 -36.14 5.23
C ILE A 500 37.08 -36.71 6.09
N SER A 501 37.66 -35.92 6.97
CA SER A 501 38.37 -36.43 8.15
C SER A 501 38.30 -35.41 9.30
N GLU A 502 37.71 -35.87 10.40
CA GLU A 502 37.95 -35.43 11.78
C GLU A 502 39.46 -35.48 12.06
N THR A 503 40.09 -34.66 12.91
CA THR A 503 39.97 -34.70 14.37
C THR A 503 40.74 -33.50 14.95
N GLU A 504 40.19 -32.95 16.04
CA GLU A 504 40.84 -32.44 17.27
C GLU A 504 42.10 -31.55 17.23
N GLY A 505 42.05 -30.54 18.08
CA GLY A 505 42.97 -29.42 18.10
C GLY A 505 44.10 -29.49 19.12
N GLN A 506 44.99 -28.49 19.03
CA GLN A 506 45.80 -28.01 20.15
C GLN A 506 45.92 -26.49 20.01
N GLY A 507 45.56 -25.79 21.09
CA GLY A 507 45.58 -24.34 21.19
C GLY A 507 46.95 -23.78 21.56
N LEU A 508 47.04 -22.45 21.51
CA LEU A 508 48.01 -21.65 22.24
C LEU A 508 47.32 -20.33 22.65
N ASP A 509 47.42 -20.05 23.94
CA ASP A 509 46.78 -18.98 24.70
C ASP A 509 47.36 -17.59 24.45
N ALA A 510 46.56 -16.55 24.68
CA ALA A 510 46.84 -15.49 25.66
C ALA A 510 45.77 -14.36 25.65
N GLU A 511 45.00 -14.32 26.74
CA GLU A 511 44.54 -13.16 27.52
C GLU A 511 44.16 -11.83 26.83
N ASN A 512 42.86 -11.49 26.89
CA ASN A 512 42.39 -10.38 27.74
C ASN A 512 40.85 -10.32 27.78
N GLY A 513 40.33 -10.19 29.00
CA GLY A 513 38.94 -10.43 29.34
C GLY A 513 37.96 -9.33 28.93
N VAL A 514 36.88 -9.74 28.26
CA VAL A 514 35.53 -9.20 28.38
C VAL A 514 34.58 -10.41 28.29
N LYS A 515 33.66 -10.56 29.26
CA LYS A 515 32.67 -11.65 29.26
C LYS A 515 31.88 -11.63 27.94
N ARG A 516 32.15 -12.61 27.06
CA ARG A 516 31.22 -13.03 26.01
C ARG A 516 29.94 -13.49 26.71
N VAL A 517 28.85 -12.76 26.51
CA VAL A 517 27.53 -13.39 26.57
C VAL A 517 27.49 -14.37 25.41
N ASP A 518 27.20 -15.62 25.75
CA ASP A 518 27.39 -16.76 24.88
C ASP A 518 26.58 -16.62 23.58
N ARG A 519 27.24 -16.88 22.43
CA ARG A 519 26.60 -16.85 21.10
C ARG A 519 25.56 -17.95 20.93
N GLN A 520 25.45 -18.88 21.88
CA GLN A 520 24.39 -19.88 21.91
C GLN A 520 23.03 -19.29 22.32
N ASP A 521 22.99 -18.26 23.17
CA ASP A 521 21.71 -17.67 23.61
C ASP A 521 21.05 -16.84 22.51
N SER A 522 21.81 -16.15 21.65
CA SER A 522 21.22 -15.33 20.58
C SER A 522 20.68 -16.17 19.42
N ALA A 523 21.34 -17.28 19.11
CA ALA A 523 20.86 -18.24 18.11
C ALA A 523 19.66 -19.03 18.64
N GLN A 524 19.65 -19.40 19.94
CA GLN A 524 18.46 -19.94 20.59
C GLN A 524 17.34 -18.91 20.69
N PHE A 525 17.63 -17.64 20.95
CA PHE A 525 16.62 -16.58 21.06
C PHE A 525 16.00 -16.22 19.71
N PHE A 526 16.79 -16.10 18.64
CA PHE A 526 16.27 -15.89 17.27
C PHE A 526 15.60 -17.14 16.70
N SER A 527 16.09 -18.35 17.01
CA SER A 527 15.37 -19.59 16.72
C SER A 527 14.04 -19.65 17.48
N GLN A 528 14.00 -19.24 18.75
CA GLN A 528 12.78 -19.16 19.55
C GLN A 528 11.84 -18.03 19.08
N LEU A 529 12.34 -16.92 18.53
CA LEU A 529 11.52 -15.82 18.01
C LEU A 529 10.94 -16.12 16.62
N LEU A 530 11.72 -16.75 15.74
CA LEU A 530 11.24 -17.27 14.45
C LEU A 530 10.27 -18.45 14.62
N ASN A 531 10.48 -19.29 15.64
CA ASN A 531 9.53 -20.32 16.04
C ASN A 531 8.28 -19.75 16.77
N LYS A 532 8.21 -18.44 17.02
CA LYS A 532 7.09 -17.77 17.71
C LYS A 532 6.20 -16.94 16.78
N MET A 533 6.59 -16.70 15.53
CA MET A 533 5.63 -16.28 14.51
C MET A 533 5.00 -17.56 13.93
N PRO A 534 3.67 -17.71 13.92
CA PRO A 534 3.06 -18.87 13.28
C PRO A 534 3.27 -18.72 11.77
N THR A 535 4.40 -19.22 11.25
CA THR A 535 4.47 -19.60 9.85
C THR A 535 3.43 -20.69 9.69
N ALA A 536 2.43 -20.50 8.83
CA ALA A 536 1.53 -21.57 8.45
C ALA A 536 2.41 -22.79 8.11
N SER A 537 2.15 -23.92 8.77
CA SER A 537 2.92 -25.14 8.54
C SER A 537 3.01 -25.39 7.04
N ARG A 538 4.19 -25.78 6.51
CA ARG A 538 4.33 -26.21 5.10
C ARG A 538 3.37 -27.36 4.76
N HIS A 539 2.94 -28.09 5.78
CA HIS A 539 1.96 -29.16 5.68
C HIS A 539 0.86 -28.91 6.73
N PRO A 540 -0.08 -27.99 6.46
CA PRO A 540 -1.11 -27.64 7.42
C PRO A 540 -2.00 -28.86 7.70
N LYS A 541 -2.40 -29.01 8.97
CA LYS A 541 -3.34 -30.01 9.46
C LYS A 541 -4.46 -29.29 10.20
N LEU A 542 -5.61 -29.92 10.27
CA LEU A 542 -6.76 -29.49 11.04
C LEU A 542 -6.61 -29.93 12.48
N THR A 543 -7.21 -29.19 13.41
CA THR A 543 -7.44 -29.70 14.76
C THR A 543 -8.50 -30.82 14.75
N PRO A 544 -8.61 -31.64 15.81
CA PRO A 544 -9.68 -32.62 15.93
C PRO A 544 -11.10 -32.01 15.83
N GLU A 545 -11.30 -30.81 16.37
CA GLU A 545 -12.56 -30.07 16.30
C GLU A 545 -12.85 -29.60 14.88
N GLU A 546 -11.83 -29.08 14.18
CA GLU A 546 -11.94 -28.68 12.79
C GLU A 546 -12.20 -29.87 11.86
N ALA A 547 -11.54 -31.01 12.10
CA ALA A 547 -11.81 -32.25 11.38
C ALA A 547 -13.26 -32.72 11.57
N ASN A 548 -13.82 -32.59 12.78
CA ASN A 548 -15.23 -32.87 13.05
C ASN A 548 -16.17 -31.96 12.28
N GLN A 549 -15.93 -30.64 12.32
CA GLN A 549 -16.71 -29.67 11.55
C GLN A 549 -16.63 -29.95 10.05
N TYR A 550 -15.47 -30.40 9.55
CA TYR A 550 -15.34 -30.79 8.16
C TYR A 550 -16.13 -32.07 7.86
N TYR A 551 -16.12 -33.08 8.74
CA TYR A 551 -16.99 -34.24 8.60
C TYR A 551 -18.48 -33.87 8.59
N ASP A 552 -18.89 -32.91 9.44
CA ASP A 552 -20.24 -32.37 9.44
C ASP A 552 -20.57 -31.71 8.09
N ARG A 553 -19.64 -30.90 7.56
CA ARG A 553 -19.75 -30.25 6.25
C ARG A 553 -19.87 -31.24 5.08
N LEU A 554 -19.26 -32.42 5.22
CA LEU A 554 -19.33 -33.52 4.26
C LEU A 554 -20.54 -34.45 4.49
N HIS A 555 -21.37 -34.17 5.50
CA HIS A 555 -22.51 -34.99 5.91
C HIS A 555 -22.12 -36.45 6.21
N ILE A 556 -20.96 -36.67 6.83
CA ILE A 556 -20.49 -37.99 7.22
C ILE A 556 -20.94 -38.29 8.66
N PRO A 557 -21.77 -39.33 8.87
CA PRO A 557 -22.25 -39.72 10.20
C PRO A 557 -21.12 -40.09 11.15
N GLN A 558 -21.30 -39.84 12.45
CA GLN A 558 -20.25 -40.00 13.46
C GLN A 558 -19.65 -41.42 13.48
N GLU A 559 -20.49 -42.44 13.28
CA GLU A 559 -20.11 -43.86 13.25
C GLU A 559 -19.28 -44.26 12.02
N GLN A 560 -19.22 -43.40 10.99
CA GLN A 560 -18.45 -43.63 9.76
C GLN A 560 -17.17 -42.80 9.70
N ARG A 561 -16.89 -41.97 10.71
CA ARG A 561 -15.71 -41.09 10.75
C ARG A 561 -14.47 -41.88 11.14
N ILE A 562 -13.41 -41.71 10.37
CA ILE A 562 -12.10 -42.33 10.61
C ILE A 562 -11.10 -41.21 10.88
N TYR A 563 -10.54 -41.14 12.09
CA TYR A 563 -9.61 -40.07 12.47
C TYR A 563 -8.13 -40.43 12.30
N ASP A 564 -7.84 -41.71 12.09
CA ASP A 564 -6.50 -42.24 11.84
C ASP A 564 -6.60 -43.37 10.83
N VAL A 565 -5.95 -43.22 9.69
CA VAL A 565 -6.00 -44.21 8.59
C VAL A 565 -4.97 -45.31 8.78
N SER A 566 -4.02 -45.15 9.71
CA SER A 566 -2.96 -46.14 9.96
C SER A 566 -3.51 -47.45 10.54
N VAL A 567 -4.72 -47.43 11.11
CA VAL A 567 -5.41 -48.61 11.64
C VAL A 567 -6.21 -49.37 10.56
N LEU A 568 -6.32 -48.82 9.36
CA LEU A 568 -7.07 -49.42 8.26
C LEU A 568 -6.19 -50.33 7.40
N SER A 569 -6.81 -51.36 6.81
CA SER A 569 -6.16 -52.09 5.73
C SER A 569 -5.98 -51.17 4.51
N PRO A 570 -5.03 -51.45 3.59
CA PRO A 570 -4.89 -50.65 2.37
C PRO A 570 -6.19 -50.51 1.56
N GLN A 571 -7.02 -51.56 1.54
CA GLN A 571 -8.32 -51.53 0.85
C GLN A 571 -9.31 -50.61 1.58
N ASP A 572 -9.43 -50.73 2.91
CA ASP A 572 -10.34 -49.88 3.70
C ASP A 572 -9.91 -48.41 3.66
N ALA A 573 -8.60 -48.13 3.64
CA ALA A 573 -8.06 -46.79 3.47
C ALA A 573 -8.39 -46.22 2.08
N PHE A 574 -8.32 -47.03 1.02
CA PHE A 574 -8.75 -46.61 -0.31
C PHE A 574 -10.25 -46.31 -0.35
N ASP A 575 -11.08 -47.20 0.23
CA ASP A 575 -12.53 -47.03 0.25
C ASP A 575 -12.95 -45.78 1.06
N ASN A 576 -12.24 -45.51 2.16
CA ASN A 576 -12.39 -44.27 2.93
C ASN A 576 -12.00 -43.04 2.11
N LEU A 577 -10.83 -43.01 1.46
CA LEU A 577 -10.40 -41.90 0.59
C LEU A 577 -11.40 -41.63 -0.52
N ALA A 578 -11.87 -42.69 -1.19
CA ALA A 578 -12.86 -42.59 -2.24
C ALA A 578 -14.20 -42.04 -1.73
N SER A 579 -14.61 -42.43 -0.52
CA SER A 579 -15.81 -41.88 0.14
C SER A 579 -15.67 -40.39 0.45
N LEU A 580 -14.55 -39.99 1.08
CA LEU A 580 -14.23 -38.60 1.38
C LEU A 580 -14.24 -37.71 0.12
N GLN A 581 -13.63 -38.18 -0.96
CA GLN A 581 -13.59 -37.45 -2.23
C GLN A 581 -15.00 -37.26 -2.80
N ARG A 582 -15.83 -38.32 -2.84
CA ARG A 582 -17.22 -38.22 -3.34
C ARG A 582 -18.06 -37.26 -2.53
N GLN A 583 -17.99 -37.35 -1.20
CA GLN A 583 -18.74 -36.45 -0.33
C GLN A 583 -18.28 -35.00 -0.47
N HIS A 584 -16.97 -34.76 -0.60
CA HIS A 584 -16.45 -33.43 -0.87
C HIS A 584 -17.00 -32.88 -2.19
N LEU A 585 -16.90 -33.65 -3.29
CA LEU A 585 -17.42 -33.22 -4.59
C LEU A 585 -18.92 -32.93 -4.60
N ALA A 586 -19.69 -33.59 -3.73
CA ALA A 586 -21.14 -33.42 -3.64
C ALA A 586 -21.55 -32.23 -2.76
N TRP A 587 -20.86 -32.04 -1.63
CA TRP A 587 -21.27 -31.07 -0.63
C TRP A 587 -20.48 -29.77 -0.68
N VAL A 588 -19.21 -29.79 -1.08
CA VAL A 588 -18.36 -28.62 -1.25
C VAL A 588 -18.32 -28.25 -2.74
N PRO A 589 -19.02 -27.18 -3.17
CA PRO A 589 -19.04 -26.82 -4.57
C PRO A 589 -17.67 -26.34 -5.06
N PHE A 590 -17.39 -26.59 -6.32
CA PHE A 590 -16.36 -25.85 -7.05
C PHE A 590 -16.93 -24.50 -7.45
N GLU A 591 -16.39 -23.40 -6.93
CA GLU A 591 -16.93 -22.04 -7.12
C GLU A 591 -15.84 -20.96 -7.17
N ASN A 592 -15.98 -19.99 -8.08
CA ASN A 592 -15.07 -18.83 -8.20
C ASN A 592 -15.73 -17.48 -7.86
N LEU A 593 -16.81 -17.53 -7.10
CA LEU A 593 -17.72 -16.42 -6.80
C LEU A 593 -17.03 -15.30 -6.01
N LEU A 594 -16.02 -15.58 -5.17
CA LEU A 594 -15.26 -14.51 -4.50
C LEU A 594 -14.57 -13.53 -5.47
N ILE A 595 -14.22 -13.97 -6.68
CA ILE A 595 -13.63 -13.08 -7.70
C ILE A 595 -14.67 -12.02 -8.15
N HIS A 596 -15.95 -12.36 -8.04
CA HIS A 596 -17.07 -11.58 -8.60
C HIS A 596 -17.89 -10.85 -7.53
N TYR A 597 -18.10 -11.48 -6.37
CA TYR A 597 -18.94 -11.01 -5.27
C TYR A 597 -18.14 -10.61 -4.02
N SER A 598 -16.87 -10.22 -4.18
CA SER A 598 -16.08 -9.61 -3.11
C SER A 598 -15.51 -8.29 -3.57
N ARG A 599 -15.46 -7.29 -2.67
CA ARG A 599 -14.79 -6.01 -2.93
C ARG A 599 -13.29 -6.15 -3.11
N SER A 600 -12.67 -7.09 -2.39
CA SER A 600 -11.22 -7.33 -2.51
C SER A 600 -10.86 -8.08 -3.79
N ARG A 601 -11.79 -8.91 -4.31
CA ARG A 601 -11.57 -9.86 -5.43
C ARG A 601 -10.31 -10.73 -5.27
N GLN A 602 -9.84 -10.88 -4.03
CA GLN A 602 -8.66 -11.65 -3.70
C GLN A 602 -9.08 -13.04 -3.20
N ILE A 603 -8.32 -14.04 -3.62
CA ILE A 603 -8.46 -15.43 -3.16
C ILE A 603 -7.29 -15.72 -2.24
N SER A 604 -7.58 -16.07 -1.00
CA SER A 604 -6.58 -16.52 -0.02
C SER A 604 -6.45 -18.04 -0.08
N LEU A 605 -5.21 -18.53 0.00
CA LEU A 605 -4.91 -19.96 0.23
C LEU A 605 -4.46 -20.21 1.68
N HIS A 606 -4.56 -19.21 2.56
CA HIS A 606 -4.22 -19.38 3.97
C HIS A 606 -5.12 -20.45 4.62
N PRO A 607 -4.58 -21.41 5.40
CA PRO A 607 -5.36 -22.51 5.96
C PRO A 607 -6.61 -22.08 6.73
N GLU A 608 -6.50 -21.04 7.56
CA GLU A 608 -7.62 -20.51 8.35
C GLU A 608 -8.71 -19.88 7.46
N ASP A 609 -8.32 -19.17 6.41
CA ASP A 609 -9.26 -18.54 5.48
C ASP A 609 -10.00 -19.60 4.67
N LEU A 610 -9.29 -20.64 4.21
CA LEU A 610 -9.89 -21.78 3.50
C LEU A 610 -10.90 -22.50 4.39
N PHE A 611 -10.53 -22.80 5.63
CA PHE A 611 -11.40 -23.48 6.58
C PHE A 611 -12.65 -22.65 6.90
N LYS A 612 -12.46 -21.37 7.24
CA LYS A 612 -13.56 -20.44 7.53
C LYS A 612 -14.50 -20.29 6.33
N LYS A 613 -13.94 -20.15 5.13
CA LYS A 613 -14.72 -19.99 3.90
C LYS A 613 -15.51 -21.26 3.58
N ILE A 614 -14.86 -22.41 3.51
CA ILE A 614 -15.46 -23.62 2.90
C ILE A 614 -16.23 -24.46 3.93
N VAL A 615 -15.74 -24.51 5.18
CA VAL A 615 -16.33 -25.34 6.24
C VAL A 615 -17.30 -24.54 7.11
N GLN A 616 -16.89 -23.35 7.58
CA GLN A 616 -17.69 -22.58 8.55
C GLN A 616 -18.74 -21.67 7.91
N THR A 617 -18.65 -21.40 6.61
CA THR A 617 -19.65 -20.60 5.90
C THR A 617 -20.61 -21.50 5.12
N PRO A 618 -21.92 -21.45 5.38
CA PRO A 618 -22.91 -22.30 4.71
C PRO A 618 -22.84 -22.24 3.18
N GLY A 619 -22.99 -23.42 2.55
CA GLY A 619 -23.03 -23.59 1.08
C GLY A 619 -21.75 -23.26 0.31
N ARG A 620 -20.78 -22.56 0.91
CA ARG A 620 -19.58 -22.10 0.22
C ARG A 620 -18.63 -23.25 -0.13
N GLY A 621 -17.80 -22.99 -1.13
CA GLY A 621 -16.74 -23.86 -1.60
C GLY A 621 -15.56 -23.05 -2.10
N GLY A 622 -14.79 -23.59 -3.04
CA GLY A 622 -13.65 -22.89 -3.63
C GLY A 622 -13.33 -23.37 -5.03
N TYR A 623 -12.48 -22.64 -5.73
CA TYR A 623 -12.02 -23.08 -7.04
C TYR A 623 -10.62 -23.67 -6.93
N CYS A 624 -10.39 -24.76 -7.65
CA CYS A 624 -9.06 -25.25 -7.98
C CYS A 624 -8.19 -25.51 -6.73
N MET A 625 -7.24 -24.61 -6.45
CA MET A 625 -6.30 -24.68 -5.34
C MET A 625 -6.99 -24.60 -3.98
N GLU A 626 -8.09 -23.84 -3.84
CA GLU A 626 -8.78 -23.71 -2.55
C GLU A 626 -9.33 -25.07 -2.06
N ASN A 627 -10.06 -25.78 -2.92
CA ASN A 627 -10.64 -27.09 -2.60
C ASN A 627 -9.55 -28.14 -2.34
N ASN A 628 -8.55 -28.22 -3.23
CA ASN A 628 -7.50 -29.22 -3.10
C ASN A 628 -6.56 -28.93 -1.92
N ALA A 629 -6.26 -27.67 -1.60
CA ALA A 629 -5.47 -27.32 -0.42
C ALA A 629 -6.19 -27.71 0.88
N LEU A 630 -7.49 -27.39 1.00
CA LEU A 630 -8.28 -27.76 2.17
C LEU A 630 -8.47 -29.28 2.28
N PHE A 631 -8.74 -29.97 1.18
CA PHE A 631 -8.87 -31.43 1.18
C PHE A 631 -7.55 -32.12 1.55
N ALA A 632 -6.42 -31.61 1.05
CA ALA A 632 -5.10 -32.07 1.46
C ALA A 632 -4.86 -31.88 2.97
N MET A 633 -5.35 -30.79 3.57
CA MET A 633 -5.28 -30.60 5.03
C MET A 633 -6.04 -31.69 5.79
N LEU A 634 -7.26 -32.04 5.36
CA LEU A 634 -8.01 -33.15 5.94
C LEU A 634 -7.22 -34.46 5.80
N LEU A 635 -6.78 -34.82 4.60
CA LEU A 635 -6.06 -36.08 4.37
C LEU A 635 -4.79 -36.19 5.22
N ARG A 636 -4.00 -35.11 5.37
CA ARG A 636 -2.83 -35.09 6.26
C ARG A 636 -3.20 -35.25 7.73
N THR A 637 -4.35 -34.73 8.12
CA THR A 637 -4.87 -34.83 9.50
C THR A 637 -5.22 -36.27 9.82
N LEU A 638 -5.86 -36.97 8.87
CA LEU A 638 -6.24 -38.38 9.02
C LEU A 638 -5.07 -39.35 8.92
N GLY A 639 -3.87 -38.89 8.54
CA GLY A 639 -2.65 -39.71 8.47
C GLY A 639 -2.32 -40.28 7.10
N TYR A 640 -3.01 -39.85 6.03
CA TYR A 640 -2.62 -40.25 4.67
C TYR A 640 -1.24 -39.70 4.30
N LYS A 641 -0.44 -40.51 3.60
CA LYS A 641 0.80 -40.07 2.96
C LYS A 641 0.47 -39.37 1.66
N ILE A 642 0.60 -38.05 1.63
CA ILE A 642 0.27 -37.26 0.44
C ILE A 642 1.42 -36.38 -0.03
N ARG A 643 1.37 -36.02 -1.32
CA ARG A 643 2.12 -34.91 -1.90
C ARG A 643 1.19 -34.08 -2.78
N SER A 644 1.27 -32.77 -2.69
CA SER A 644 0.52 -31.86 -3.57
C SER A 644 1.40 -31.50 -4.77
N CYS A 645 0.85 -31.61 -5.98
CA CYS A 645 1.60 -31.37 -7.21
C CYS A 645 0.93 -30.28 -8.04
N GLY A 646 1.73 -29.46 -8.72
CA GLY A 646 1.24 -28.57 -9.76
C GLY A 646 0.73 -29.35 -10.97
N ALA A 647 -0.31 -28.82 -11.62
CA ALA A 647 -0.90 -29.34 -12.84
C ALA A 647 -1.17 -28.22 -13.87
N ARG A 648 -1.09 -28.58 -15.16
CA ARG A 648 -1.41 -27.72 -16.31
C ARG A 648 -2.76 -28.13 -16.87
N THR A 649 -3.70 -27.19 -16.94
CA THR A 649 -5.02 -27.45 -17.52
C THR A 649 -4.95 -27.40 -19.05
N HIS A 650 -5.73 -28.24 -19.71
CA HIS A 650 -5.88 -28.28 -21.15
C HIS A 650 -7.04 -27.38 -21.58
N ASN A 651 -6.81 -26.49 -22.55
CA ASN A 651 -7.84 -25.55 -23.02
C ASN A 651 -8.71 -26.08 -24.18
N GLY A 652 -8.42 -27.30 -24.65
CA GLY A 652 -9.06 -27.92 -25.82
C GLY A 652 -8.12 -28.06 -27.02
N GLU A 653 -7.07 -27.24 -27.07
CA GLU A 653 -6.04 -27.26 -28.11
C GLU A 653 -4.68 -27.72 -27.57
N ALA A 654 -4.26 -27.21 -26.40
CA ALA A 654 -2.99 -27.53 -25.77
C ALA A 654 -3.04 -27.42 -24.24
N PHE A 655 -2.02 -27.96 -23.58
CA PHE A 655 -1.79 -27.75 -22.14
C PHE A 655 -1.21 -26.35 -21.89
N GLY A 656 -1.75 -25.65 -20.88
CA GLY A 656 -1.31 -24.30 -20.50
C GLY A 656 -0.14 -24.26 -19.50
N ALA A 657 -0.02 -23.13 -18.80
CA ALA A 657 0.87 -22.97 -17.65
C ALA A 657 0.38 -23.77 -16.42
N TRP A 658 1.20 -23.85 -15.38
CA TRP A 658 0.78 -24.35 -14.07
C TRP A 658 -0.36 -23.49 -13.54
N SER A 659 -1.54 -24.10 -13.38
CA SER A 659 -2.76 -23.39 -12.97
C SER A 659 -3.75 -24.28 -12.24
N HIS A 660 -3.35 -25.50 -11.86
CA HIS A 660 -4.18 -26.44 -11.11
C HIS A 660 -3.37 -27.18 -10.06
N GLN A 661 -4.00 -27.56 -8.95
CA GLN A 661 -3.39 -28.39 -7.91
C GLN A 661 -3.97 -29.79 -7.99
N VAL A 662 -3.15 -30.82 -7.83
CA VAL A 662 -3.61 -32.21 -7.66
C VAL A 662 -2.96 -32.82 -6.42
N ILE A 663 -3.58 -33.87 -5.86
CA ILE A 663 -3.08 -34.56 -4.67
C ILE A 663 -2.72 -35.98 -5.06
N LEU A 664 -1.48 -36.40 -4.79
CA LEU A 664 -1.09 -37.79 -4.88
C LEU A 664 -1.12 -38.40 -3.49
N VAL A 665 -1.83 -39.52 -3.33
CA VAL A 665 -2.00 -40.23 -2.07
C VAL A 665 -1.36 -41.61 -2.20
N THR A 666 -0.45 -41.95 -1.28
CA THR A 666 0.19 -43.27 -1.24
C THR A 666 -0.53 -44.15 -0.22
N ILE A 667 -1.04 -45.30 -0.67
CA ILE A 667 -1.70 -46.30 0.16
C ILE A 667 -1.07 -47.66 -0.14
N GLY A 668 -0.44 -48.27 0.87
CA GLY A 668 0.43 -49.43 0.64
C GLY A 668 1.57 -49.07 -0.33
N ASP A 669 1.69 -49.85 -1.40
CA ASP A 669 2.69 -49.67 -2.47
C ASP A 669 2.12 -48.94 -3.72
N GLU A 670 0.84 -48.55 -3.69
CA GLU A 670 0.18 -47.85 -4.80
C GLU A 670 0.10 -46.33 -4.55
N VAL A 671 0.18 -45.55 -5.63
CA VAL A 671 0.03 -44.09 -5.62
C VAL A 671 -1.20 -43.72 -6.44
N PHE A 672 -2.12 -43.02 -5.80
CA PHE A 672 -3.38 -42.59 -6.39
C PHE A 672 -3.39 -41.10 -6.65
N VAL A 673 -3.84 -40.66 -7.82
CA VAL A 673 -4.21 -39.26 -8.04
C VAL A 673 -5.62 -39.03 -7.51
N THR A 674 -5.78 -37.98 -6.71
CA THR A 674 -7.03 -37.53 -6.09
C THR A 674 -7.21 -36.04 -6.30
N ASP A 675 -8.42 -35.63 -6.64
CA ASP A 675 -8.73 -34.25 -7.02
C ASP A 675 -10.18 -33.92 -6.68
N VAL A 676 -10.38 -32.80 -6.00
CA VAL A 676 -11.70 -32.23 -5.65
C VAL A 676 -11.89 -30.81 -6.20
N GLY A 677 -10.94 -30.33 -7.00
CA GLY A 677 -10.84 -28.94 -7.47
C GLY A 677 -10.92 -28.75 -8.98
N TYR A 678 -11.25 -29.75 -9.81
CA TYR A 678 -11.28 -29.56 -11.29
C TYR A 678 -12.68 -29.20 -11.86
N GLY A 679 -13.68 -29.02 -10.99
CA GLY A 679 -15.03 -28.63 -11.40
C GLY A 679 -15.85 -29.79 -11.99
N ALA A 680 -16.62 -29.52 -13.04
CA ALA A 680 -17.69 -30.41 -13.48
C ALA A 680 -17.21 -31.75 -14.05
N ASN A 681 -16.00 -31.82 -14.61
CA ASN A 681 -15.45 -33.02 -15.27
C ASN A 681 -14.31 -33.65 -14.44
N ASN A 682 -14.38 -33.52 -13.12
CA ASN A 682 -13.31 -33.97 -12.22
C ASN A 682 -13.18 -35.50 -12.16
N ILE A 683 -12.04 -35.97 -11.64
CA ILE A 683 -11.88 -37.31 -11.11
C ILE A 683 -12.91 -37.52 -9.99
N VAL A 684 -13.68 -38.60 -10.06
CA VAL A 684 -14.76 -38.92 -9.10
C VAL A 684 -14.41 -40.05 -8.14
N VAL A 685 -13.28 -40.71 -8.37
CA VAL A 685 -12.71 -41.79 -7.55
C VAL A 685 -11.19 -41.78 -7.73
N PRO A 686 -10.37 -42.06 -6.70
CA PRO A 686 -8.92 -42.01 -6.85
C PRO A 686 -8.42 -42.99 -7.92
N LEU A 687 -7.54 -42.54 -8.82
CA LEU A 687 -7.02 -43.35 -9.92
C LEU A 687 -5.57 -43.76 -9.63
N SER A 688 -5.26 -45.05 -9.76
CA SER A 688 -3.91 -45.59 -9.52
C SER A 688 -2.96 -45.22 -10.66
N LEU A 689 -1.81 -44.63 -10.34
CA LEU A 689 -0.78 -44.31 -11.33
C LEU A 689 -0.13 -45.60 -11.87
N GLN A 690 -0.07 -46.65 -11.07
CA GLN A 690 0.43 -47.96 -11.46
C GLN A 690 -0.48 -48.66 -12.47
N LYS A 691 -1.78 -48.32 -12.51
CA LYS A 691 -2.78 -48.85 -13.45
C LYS A 691 -3.07 -47.87 -14.60
N ALA A 692 -2.02 -47.20 -15.07
CA ALA A 692 -2.11 -46.24 -16.18
C ALA A 692 -2.82 -46.84 -17.40
N GLY A 693 -3.85 -46.16 -17.89
CA GLY A 693 -4.67 -46.59 -19.02
C GLY A 693 -5.92 -47.39 -18.65
N GLU A 694 -6.08 -47.81 -17.39
CA GLU A 694 -7.31 -48.43 -16.91
C GLU A 694 -8.48 -47.45 -17.04
N VAL A 695 -9.59 -47.95 -17.61
CA VAL A 695 -10.80 -47.17 -17.87
C VAL A 695 -11.76 -47.36 -16.71
N VAL A 696 -12.04 -46.27 -16.00
CA VAL A 696 -12.97 -46.27 -14.87
C VAL A 696 -14.25 -45.54 -15.27
N ASN A 697 -15.40 -46.12 -14.92
CA ASN A 697 -16.69 -45.47 -15.11
C ASN A 697 -16.83 -44.31 -14.11
N ALA A 698 -17.11 -43.10 -14.61
CA ALA A 698 -17.25 -41.92 -13.78
C ALA A 698 -18.72 -41.67 -13.42
N ILE A 699 -19.54 -41.35 -14.42
CA ILE A 699 -20.98 -41.05 -14.27
C ILE A 699 -21.71 -41.60 -15.49
N HIS A 700 -22.66 -42.51 -15.29
CA HIS A 700 -23.44 -43.12 -16.38
C HIS A 700 -22.55 -43.76 -17.47
N GLN A 701 -22.42 -43.15 -18.65
CA GLN A 701 -21.58 -43.62 -19.77
C GLN A 701 -20.21 -42.93 -19.80
N GLU A 702 -20.02 -41.89 -18.99
CA GLU A 702 -18.79 -41.15 -18.92
C GLU A 702 -17.68 -42.00 -18.32
N SER A 703 -16.50 -41.93 -18.90
CA SER A 703 -15.34 -42.70 -18.49
C SER A 703 -14.14 -41.80 -18.25
N ILE A 704 -13.30 -42.18 -17.31
CA ILE A 704 -12.08 -41.49 -16.95
C ILE A 704 -10.88 -42.44 -16.96
N ARG A 705 -9.69 -41.89 -17.19
CA ARG A 705 -8.43 -42.63 -17.03
C ARG A 705 -7.27 -41.67 -16.73
N ILE A 706 -6.21 -42.23 -16.18
CA ILE A 706 -4.90 -41.58 -16.10
C ILE A 706 -3.94 -42.27 -17.08
N ILE A 707 -3.18 -41.51 -17.86
CA ILE A 707 -2.18 -42.05 -18.79
C ILE A 707 -0.83 -41.35 -18.59
N ARG A 708 0.23 -41.97 -19.10
CA ARG A 708 1.57 -41.35 -19.17
C ARG A 708 1.87 -40.96 -20.61
N THR A 709 2.04 -39.68 -20.86
CA THR A 709 2.16 -39.12 -22.22
C THR A 709 3.23 -38.02 -22.27
N SER A 710 3.73 -37.73 -23.47
CA SER A 710 4.55 -36.53 -23.71
C SER A 710 3.65 -35.32 -23.94
N LEU A 711 4.22 -34.11 -23.77
CA LEU A 711 3.55 -32.86 -24.09
C LEU A 711 3.79 -32.50 -25.56
N ASP A 712 2.71 -32.15 -26.26
CA ASP A 712 2.81 -31.65 -27.63
C ASP A 712 3.50 -30.28 -27.63
N GLY A 713 4.47 -30.07 -28.53
CA GLY A 713 5.18 -28.79 -28.68
C GLY A 713 6.43 -28.60 -27.82
N ASN A 714 6.95 -29.65 -27.17
CA ASN A 714 8.28 -29.61 -26.56
C ASN A 714 9.35 -29.34 -27.63
N GLU A 715 10.31 -28.45 -27.33
CA GLU A 715 11.43 -28.09 -28.23
C GLU A 715 12.33 -29.30 -28.52
N ASP A 716 12.59 -30.11 -27.49
CA ASP A 716 13.22 -31.42 -27.61
C ASP A 716 12.14 -32.52 -27.45
N PRO A 717 11.84 -33.31 -28.49
CA PRO A 717 10.86 -34.38 -28.43
C PRO A 717 11.43 -35.63 -27.74
N ASP A 718 12.11 -35.48 -26.60
CA ASP A 718 12.65 -36.60 -25.82
C ASP A 718 11.50 -37.51 -25.37
N PRO A 719 11.44 -38.78 -25.82
CA PRO A 719 10.38 -39.72 -25.44
C PRO A 719 10.38 -40.03 -23.93
N ASN A 720 11.43 -39.70 -23.19
CA ASN A 720 11.51 -39.87 -21.74
C ASN A 720 10.87 -38.72 -20.97
N GLN A 721 10.63 -37.58 -21.61
CA GLN A 721 10.03 -36.41 -20.98
C GLN A 721 8.50 -36.56 -20.91
N LYS A 722 8.04 -37.45 -20.03
CA LYS A 722 6.64 -37.79 -19.86
C LYS A 722 6.02 -37.14 -18.63
N VAL A 723 4.75 -36.79 -18.77
CA VAL A 723 3.86 -36.33 -17.70
C VAL A 723 2.72 -37.32 -17.50
N TRP A 724 2.08 -37.26 -16.34
CA TRP A 724 0.79 -37.90 -16.12
C TRP A 724 -0.31 -37.00 -16.69
N ALA A 725 -1.27 -37.56 -17.43
CA ALA A 725 -2.39 -36.82 -17.99
C ALA A 725 -3.71 -37.49 -17.64
N PHE A 726 -4.60 -36.69 -17.03
CA PHE A 726 -5.98 -37.08 -16.76
C PHE A 726 -6.82 -36.85 -18.02
N GLN A 727 -7.56 -37.89 -18.42
CA GLN A 727 -8.45 -37.84 -19.58
C GLN A 727 -9.88 -38.22 -19.20
N HIS A 728 -10.82 -37.53 -19.84
CA HIS A 728 -12.24 -37.75 -19.70
C HIS A 728 -12.88 -38.01 -21.07
N ARG A 729 -13.92 -38.84 -21.09
CA ARG A 729 -14.70 -39.15 -22.28
C ARG A 729 -16.18 -39.27 -21.90
N LEU A 730 -17.06 -38.66 -22.71
CA LEU A 730 -18.49 -38.57 -22.42
C LEU A 730 -19.26 -39.89 -22.61
N ASN A 731 -18.88 -40.69 -23.61
CA ASN A 731 -19.41 -42.04 -23.84
C ASN A 731 -18.39 -42.88 -24.64
N PRO A 732 -18.56 -44.20 -24.76
CA PRO A 732 -17.61 -45.06 -25.46
C PRO A 732 -17.26 -44.67 -26.91
N ASP A 733 -18.18 -43.98 -27.61
CA ASP A 733 -18.03 -43.58 -29.01
C ASP A 733 -17.30 -42.23 -29.18
N ASN A 734 -17.16 -41.44 -28.12
CA ASN A 734 -16.40 -40.19 -28.16
C ASN A 734 -14.88 -40.41 -28.10
N THR A 735 -14.11 -39.44 -28.56
CA THR A 735 -12.66 -39.43 -28.36
C THR A 735 -12.30 -39.04 -26.93
N TRP A 736 -11.15 -39.53 -26.44
CA TRP A 736 -10.60 -39.10 -25.16
C TRP A 736 -10.19 -37.63 -25.22
N ARG A 737 -10.57 -36.85 -24.21
CA ARG A 737 -10.18 -35.44 -24.07
C ARG A 737 -9.18 -35.29 -22.94
N ASN A 738 -8.10 -34.57 -23.20
CA ASN A 738 -7.17 -34.15 -22.16
C ASN A 738 -7.86 -33.13 -21.24
N CYS A 739 -7.72 -33.34 -19.93
CA CYS A 739 -8.22 -32.43 -18.91
C CYS A 739 -7.06 -31.64 -18.31
N TYR A 740 -6.14 -32.31 -17.64
CA TYR A 740 -4.91 -31.68 -17.14
C TYR A 740 -3.77 -32.69 -17.12
N CYS A 741 -2.54 -32.17 -17.02
CA CYS A 741 -1.35 -32.99 -16.82
C CYS A 741 -0.50 -32.49 -15.66
N PHE A 742 0.29 -33.37 -15.06
CA PHE A 742 1.12 -33.08 -13.89
C PHE A 742 2.38 -33.94 -13.85
N THR A 743 3.31 -33.53 -12.99
CA THR A 743 4.49 -34.32 -12.62
C THR A 743 4.37 -34.76 -11.17
N GLU A 744 5.16 -35.75 -10.75
CA GLU A 744 5.17 -36.22 -9.37
C GLU A 744 5.96 -35.33 -8.41
N LEU A 745 6.51 -34.21 -8.91
CA LEU A 745 7.22 -33.22 -8.12
C LEU A 745 6.24 -32.56 -7.14
N GLU A 746 6.58 -32.62 -5.85
CA GLU A 746 5.83 -31.92 -4.82
C GLU A 746 6.03 -30.41 -4.96
N PHE A 747 4.93 -29.68 -4.94
CA PHE A 747 4.87 -28.23 -4.87
C PHE A 747 4.55 -27.85 -3.43
N TRP A 748 5.19 -26.79 -2.94
CA TRP A 748 4.93 -26.23 -1.63
C TRP A 748 3.75 -25.25 -1.67
N PRO A 749 3.14 -24.92 -0.52
CA PRO A 749 2.03 -23.96 -0.46
C PRO A 749 2.31 -22.64 -1.22
N GLU A 750 3.55 -22.14 -1.16
CA GLU A 750 4.00 -20.92 -1.81
C GLU A 750 3.95 -21.02 -3.35
N ASP A 751 4.20 -22.20 -3.93
CA ASP A 751 4.06 -22.41 -5.37
C ASP A 751 2.59 -22.26 -5.81
N PHE A 752 1.66 -22.76 -4.99
CA PHE A 752 0.23 -22.64 -5.25
C PHE A 752 -0.27 -21.20 -5.05
N GLU A 753 0.32 -20.41 -4.14
CA GLU A 753 0.01 -18.98 -4.01
C GLU A 753 0.33 -18.23 -5.30
N VAL A 754 1.49 -18.48 -5.91
CA VAL A 754 1.89 -17.88 -7.20
C VAL A 754 0.94 -18.30 -8.32
N MET A 755 0.61 -19.60 -8.39
CA MET A 755 -0.34 -20.14 -9.37
C MET A 755 -1.74 -19.52 -9.20
N ASN A 756 -2.17 -19.30 -7.96
CA ASN A 756 -3.45 -18.70 -7.60
C ASN A 756 -3.55 -17.25 -8.04
N ILE A 757 -2.48 -16.46 -7.92
CA ILE A 757 -2.46 -15.07 -8.43
C ILE A 757 -2.74 -15.06 -9.94
N SER A 758 -2.03 -15.89 -10.72
CA SER A 758 -2.25 -15.98 -12.17
C SER A 758 -3.67 -16.40 -12.51
N THR A 759 -4.23 -17.34 -11.75
CA THR A 759 -5.52 -17.96 -12.08
C THR A 759 -6.71 -17.09 -11.64
N SER A 760 -6.58 -16.34 -10.54
CA SER A 760 -7.63 -15.47 -9.98
C SER A 760 -7.62 -14.04 -10.50
N GLN A 761 -6.49 -13.52 -11.00
CA GLN A 761 -6.38 -12.10 -11.35
C GLN A 761 -6.12 -11.84 -12.84
N SER A 762 -5.64 -12.83 -13.59
CA SER A 762 -5.30 -12.60 -15.00
C SER A 762 -6.57 -12.41 -15.84
N PRO A 763 -6.70 -11.29 -16.58
CA PRO A 763 -7.84 -11.03 -17.46
C PRO A 763 -7.85 -11.93 -18.70
N ARG A 764 -6.97 -12.92 -18.81
CA ARG A 764 -7.02 -13.95 -19.86
C ARG A 764 -7.67 -15.24 -19.39
N ARG A 765 -8.04 -15.35 -18.10
CA ARG A 765 -8.58 -16.58 -17.51
C ARG A 765 -10.09 -16.59 -17.57
N PHE A 766 -10.65 -17.78 -17.78
CA PHE A 766 -12.10 -18.01 -17.76
C PHE A 766 -12.73 -17.51 -16.46
N PHE A 767 -12.07 -17.78 -15.32
CA PHE A 767 -12.60 -17.48 -13.99
C PHE A 767 -12.75 -15.99 -13.69
N THR A 768 -12.00 -15.09 -14.36
CA THR A 768 -12.11 -13.64 -14.11
C THR A 768 -13.29 -13.01 -14.83
N HIS A 769 -13.93 -13.72 -15.77
CA HIS A 769 -15.00 -13.18 -16.62
C HIS A 769 -16.33 -13.92 -16.51
N ARG A 770 -16.34 -15.07 -15.84
CA ARG A 770 -17.52 -15.92 -15.71
C ARG A 770 -17.65 -16.35 -14.25
N ALA A 771 -18.76 -15.98 -13.61
CA ALA A 771 -19.17 -16.60 -12.37
C ALA A 771 -19.61 -18.04 -12.67
N PHE A 772 -19.06 -18.99 -11.92
CA PHE A 772 -19.24 -20.41 -12.13
C PHE A 772 -19.32 -21.12 -10.77
N CYS A 773 -20.30 -22.00 -10.63
CA CYS A 773 -20.45 -22.83 -9.44
C CYS A 773 -20.96 -24.22 -9.85
N THR A 774 -20.36 -25.29 -9.35
CA THR A 774 -20.83 -26.65 -9.64
C THR A 774 -20.60 -27.60 -8.48
N LYS A 775 -21.51 -28.55 -8.30
CA LYS A 775 -21.36 -29.67 -7.36
C LYS A 775 -21.87 -30.97 -7.98
N MET A 776 -21.34 -32.09 -7.52
CA MET A 776 -21.80 -33.41 -7.93
C MET A 776 -23.10 -33.78 -7.20
N ILE A 777 -23.87 -34.68 -7.81
CA ILE A 777 -25.13 -35.20 -7.25
C ILE A 777 -24.91 -36.66 -6.92
N LEU A 778 -25.15 -37.02 -5.66
CA LEU A 778 -25.12 -38.40 -5.20
C LEU A 778 -26.46 -39.09 -5.47
N ASP A 779 -26.43 -40.43 -5.59
CA ASP A 779 -27.61 -41.26 -5.52
C ASP A 779 -28.25 -41.23 -4.13
N GLU A 780 -29.46 -41.78 -3.99
CA GLU A 780 -30.17 -41.84 -2.70
C GLU A 780 -29.37 -42.57 -1.61
N SER A 781 -28.47 -43.48 -2.00
CA SER A 781 -27.60 -44.19 -1.07
C SER A 781 -26.42 -43.35 -0.57
N GLY A 782 -26.12 -42.23 -1.21
CA GLY A 782 -24.94 -41.39 -0.93
C GLY A 782 -23.61 -42.02 -1.37
N LYS A 783 -23.63 -43.14 -2.08
CA LYS A 783 -22.42 -43.92 -2.40
C LYS A 783 -21.92 -43.72 -3.83
N LYS A 784 -22.76 -43.24 -4.75
CA LYS A 784 -22.40 -43.07 -6.16
C LYS A 784 -22.72 -41.67 -6.65
N ILE A 785 -21.86 -41.11 -7.48
CA ILE A 785 -22.15 -39.88 -8.20
C ILE A 785 -22.99 -40.23 -9.44
N VAL A 786 -24.20 -39.66 -9.52
CA VAL A 786 -25.16 -39.89 -10.61
C VAL A 786 -25.31 -38.70 -11.53
N GLY A 787 -24.74 -37.55 -11.16
CA GLY A 787 -24.92 -36.33 -11.89
C GLY A 787 -24.16 -35.14 -11.33
N ARG A 788 -24.49 -33.97 -11.84
CA ARG A 788 -23.95 -32.68 -11.40
C ARG A 788 -24.96 -31.56 -11.59
N LEU A 789 -24.83 -30.54 -10.76
CA LEU A 789 -25.54 -29.27 -10.85
C LEU A 789 -24.53 -28.18 -11.21
N THR A 790 -24.80 -27.41 -12.24
CA THR A 790 -23.89 -26.35 -12.72
C THR A 790 -24.64 -25.05 -12.86
N LEU A 791 -24.08 -23.99 -12.27
CA LEU A 791 -24.50 -22.61 -12.41
C LEU A 791 -23.46 -21.86 -13.23
N GLN A 792 -23.94 -21.17 -14.27
CA GLN A 792 -23.16 -20.18 -15.01
C GLN A 792 -24.06 -18.99 -15.39
N THR A 793 -24.59 -18.98 -16.61
CA THR A 793 -25.65 -18.06 -17.05
C THR A 793 -27.06 -18.62 -16.82
N GLU A 794 -27.12 -19.87 -16.37
CA GLU A 794 -28.32 -20.64 -16.06
C GLU A 794 -27.97 -21.69 -14.99
N ILE A 795 -28.97 -22.29 -14.36
CA ILE A 795 -28.83 -23.56 -13.63
C ILE A 795 -29.11 -24.70 -14.60
N LYS A 796 -28.13 -25.58 -14.78
CA LYS A 796 -28.25 -26.84 -15.50
C LYS A 796 -28.04 -28.02 -14.58
N ARG A 797 -28.96 -28.98 -14.60
CA ARG A 797 -28.85 -30.27 -13.91
C ARG A 797 -28.62 -31.36 -14.93
N SER A 798 -27.59 -32.17 -14.70
CA SER A 798 -27.32 -33.35 -15.51
C SER A 798 -27.31 -34.59 -14.62
N VAL A 799 -28.22 -35.53 -14.84
CA VAL A 799 -28.35 -36.77 -14.06
C VAL A 799 -28.52 -37.94 -15.02
N ASN A 800 -27.75 -39.01 -14.82
CA ASN A 800 -27.80 -40.22 -15.63
C ASN A 800 -27.72 -39.96 -17.15
N GLY A 801 -26.84 -39.04 -17.56
CA GLY A 801 -26.61 -38.68 -18.97
C GLY A 801 -27.69 -37.77 -19.58
N LYS A 802 -28.72 -37.37 -18.82
CA LYS A 802 -29.74 -36.41 -19.28
C LYS A 802 -29.49 -35.05 -18.66
N SER A 803 -29.45 -34.02 -19.49
CA SER A 803 -29.23 -32.63 -19.11
C SER A 803 -30.49 -31.80 -19.30
N GLU A 804 -30.88 -31.06 -18.27
CA GLU A 804 -32.01 -30.12 -18.28
C GLU A 804 -31.57 -28.75 -17.75
N VAL A 805 -32.10 -27.68 -18.35
CA VAL A 805 -31.98 -26.32 -17.81
C VAL A 805 -33.13 -26.12 -16.83
N ILE A 806 -32.80 -25.93 -15.55
CA ILE A 806 -33.79 -25.74 -14.49
C ILE A 806 -34.28 -24.28 -14.48
N LYS A 807 -33.36 -23.34 -14.69
CA LYS A 807 -33.65 -21.92 -14.60
C LYS A 807 -32.66 -21.12 -15.44
N GLU A 808 -33.18 -20.29 -16.32
CA GLU A 808 -32.41 -19.24 -17.02
C GLU A 808 -32.39 -17.97 -16.17
N PHE A 809 -31.30 -17.21 -16.25
CA PHE A 809 -31.17 -15.95 -15.51
C PHE A 809 -31.41 -14.78 -16.47
N LYS A 810 -32.39 -13.93 -16.13
CA LYS A 810 -32.65 -12.67 -16.87
C LYS A 810 -31.99 -11.47 -16.19
N SER A 811 -31.60 -11.65 -14.93
CA SER A 811 -30.99 -10.61 -14.10
C SER A 811 -29.98 -11.23 -13.13
N GLU A 812 -29.16 -10.37 -12.53
CA GLU A 812 -28.26 -10.76 -11.45
C GLU A 812 -29.00 -11.31 -10.23
N ASP A 813 -30.18 -10.77 -9.92
CA ASP A 813 -31.02 -11.24 -8.83
C ASP A 813 -31.51 -12.68 -9.05
N ASP A 814 -31.76 -13.08 -10.30
CA ASP A 814 -32.10 -14.47 -10.62
C ASP A 814 -30.95 -15.44 -10.28
N ARG A 815 -29.71 -15.01 -10.57
CA ARG A 815 -28.50 -15.79 -10.26
C ARG A 815 -28.26 -15.87 -8.75
N LEU A 816 -28.41 -14.77 -8.02
CA LEU A 816 -28.29 -14.74 -6.56
C LEU A 816 -29.36 -15.61 -5.89
N ALA A 817 -30.61 -15.55 -6.36
CA ALA A 817 -31.68 -16.42 -5.87
C ALA A 817 -31.38 -17.90 -6.14
N ALA A 818 -30.83 -18.23 -7.31
CA ALA A 818 -30.44 -19.58 -7.66
C ALA A 818 -29.24 -20.10 -6.84
N LEU A 819 -28.26 -19.24 -6.53
CA LEU A 819 -27.14 -19.58 -5.63
C LEU A 819 -27.66 -19.98 -4.24
N LYS A 820 -28.62 -19.21 -3.72
CA LYS A 820 -29.27 -19.51 -2.43
C LYS A 820 -30.07 -20.82 -2.50
N GLU A 821 -30.94 -20.96 -3.48
CA GLU A 821 -31.84 -22.12 -3.61
C GLU A 821 -31.10 -23.44 -3.83
N PHE A 822 -30.10 -23.45 -4.71
CA PHE A 822 -29.49 -24.70 -5.20
C PHE A 822 -28.16 -25.04 -4.53
N PHE A 823 -27.46 -24.05 -4.00
CA PHE A 823 -26.12 -24.22 -3.40
C PHE A 823 -26.06 -23.77 -1.94
N ASP A 824 -27.14 -23.21 -1.38
CA ASP A 824 -27.16 -22.63 -0.03
C ASP A 824 -26.13 -21.49 0.14
N ILE A 825 -25.84 -20.78 -0.96
CA ILE A 825 -24.88 -19.67 -0.98
C ILE A 825 -25.65 -18.36 -0.95
N GLU A 826 -25.49 -17.59 0.14
CA GLU A 826 -26.05 -16.26 0.29
C GLU A 826 -24.94 -15.21 0.46
N PHE A 827 -25.07 -14.09 -0.24
CA PHE A 827 -24.16 -12.96 -0.15
C PHE A 827 -24.81 -11.81 0.62
N SER A 828 -24.00 -11.05 1.36
CA SER A 828 -24.45 -9.78 1.92
C SER A 828 -24.83 -8.82 0.78
N LYS A 829 -25.69 -7.83 1.06
CA LYS A 829 -26.05 -6.82 0.04
C LYS A 829 -24.81 -6.10 -0.53
N SER A 830 -23.79 -5.89 0.31
CA SER A 830 -22.52 -5.26 -0.09
C SER A 830 -21.72 -6.15 -1.03
N ASP A 831 -21.67 -7.45 -0.76
CA ASP A 831 -20.93 -8.42 -1.56
C ASP A 831 -21.63 -8.70 -2.89
N ALA A 832 -22.96 -8.86 -2.85
CA ALA A 832 -23.81 -8.97 -4.02
C ALA A 832 -23.59 -7.81 -5.01
N GLY A 833 -23.48 -6.57 -4.49
CA GLY A 833 -23.22 -5.39 -5.31
C GLY A 833 -21.83 -5.32 -5.96
N SER A 834 -20.88 -6.16 -5.55
CA SER A 834 -19.50 -6.12 -6.07
C SER A 834 -19.40 -6.58 -7.53
N ILE A 835 -20.40 -7.31 -8.03
CA ILE A 835 -20.42 -7.80 -9.41
C ILE A 835 -20.93 -6.76 -10.42
N ILE A 836 -21.62 -5.72 -9.94
CA ILE A 836 -22.24 -4.69 -10.78
C ILE A 836 -21.16 -3.94 -11.58
N GLY A 837 -21.40 -3.76 -12.87
CA GLY A 837 -20.48 -3.12 -13.81
C GLY A 837 -19.34 -4.02 -14.31
N THR A 838 -19.28 -5.29 -13.88
CA THR A 838 -18.27 -6.25 -14.36
C THR A 838 -18.74 -6.98 -15.60
N VAL A 839 -17.80 -7.57 -16.35
CA VAL A 839 -18.12 -8.43 -17.52
C VAL A 839 -18.87 -9.72 -17.14
N ALA A 840 -18.84 -10.10 -15.86
CA ALA A 840 -19.53 -11.28 -15.35
C ALA A 840 -20.99 -10.99 -14.91
N GLU A 841 -21.38 -9.71 -14.83
CA GLU A 841 -22.74 -9.27 -14.49
C GLU A 841 -23.76 -9.74 -15.52
N ILE A 842 -24.90 -10.24 -15.05
CA ILE A 842 -26.07 -10.49 -15.91
C ILE A 842 -26.88 -9.20 -15.98
N LYS A 843 -26.75 -8.48 -17.09
CA LYS A 843 -27.52 -7.27 -17.34
C LYS A 843 -28.99 -7.61 -17.53
N ALA A 844 -29.87 -6.92 -16.81
CA ALA A 844 -31.30 -6.96 -17.07
C ALA A 844 -31.56 -6.49 -18.51
N GLY A 845 -32.22 -7.34 -19.29
CA GLY A 845 -32.62 -7.06 -20.67
C GLY A 845 -33.78 -6.10 -20.78
#